data_AF-A0A2P6NHE3-F1
#
_entry.id   AF-A0A2P6NHE3-F1
#
_cell.length_a   1.000
_cell.length_b   1.000
_cell.length_c   1.000
_cell.angle_alpha   90.00
_cell.angle_beta   90.00
_cell.angle_gamma   90.00
#
_symmetry.space_group_name_H-M   'P 1'
#
loop_
_entity.id
_entity.type
_entity.pdbx_description
1 polymer ?
#
loop_
_entity_poly.entity_id
_entity_poly.type
_entity_poly.pdbx_seq_one_letter_code
_entity_poly.pdbx_strand_id
1 'polypeptide(L)'
;MSCPSDQAYFSSTIVDNNFYRFDAREGCWLPAKKGLDNFTVLSYNVLFELHDPSIVRCGRRWPYLIDFLSESSSDIIALQEVTNSFLQLLLEQNWVRESYYVSDRSIVAGELKEKKILLTKYAPRGSLLGAGASKRFHITQFMMNHRPLLLCNIHLNSNRSDIISACLNMSQTKESDILFVGDTNFSDRDTLNDYPIPLKDQWEHLYPSHHGYTFDSNRNALAKLNSPNHSVRRYDRFILSSRSLAVLSMEIVGTEEVDTTVEARCKWSEHLKEPEVKGEEVKGPLYLSDHYGLKANVYWENNNEEEDDQQTPPSELREWLMSERLIPDNHHIEERRRCTHRLGWLCKAALRLSQESPECVYPIGSSKLDIYNQESDLDALCCGSHSVQHIQFFRSLSEVIPQFEDIRIVHIALNANVPLARLLIGQMQIELSYCNVPQPQGLTEVNLRGLSAASQRSICGLLDAEEMQRRIMHEKVVFCDTVRAIKYWAKRRGILSNGLGFLGGFSWSLLVMHIVDKYKPSTSESAVEMFFSRYANHDWSVSINRSKQKFIRTPSRVSLRCDTREVTTFPYKNTARNVTQSTLELMNVEVKRGDIIFKSDHGGDFMSRWKEIISPIEFYSTYKNYLRVDVSCPTEEGTVQCKGFINSHLVSFLLDMEAIRLFVHPFTTIYSQLAGGEGEGEIQSVFVGISAAQCKEGATVEKAVMKMQSDFEAWPDRPDGSKITVRQLRSNAKTISQLRQEQQDMIDK
;
A
#
# COMPACT_ATOMS: atom_id res chain seq x y z
N MET A 1 -30.65 55.02 2.05
CA MET A 1 -30.59 54.38 0.73
C MET A 1 -30.00 53.00 0.92
N SER A 2 -30.85 51.99 0.78
CA SER A 2 -30.55 50.56 0.86
C SER A 2 -29.59 50.17 -0.27
N CYS A 3 -28.46 49.55 0.08
CA CYS A 3 -27.55 48.91 -0.86
C CYS A 3 -28.14 47.53 -1.22
N PRO A 4 -28.13 47.08 -2.50
CA PRO A 4 -28.77 45.82 -2.88
C PRO A 4 -28.03 44.63 -2.28
N SER A 5 -28.80 43.67 -1.77
CA SER A 5 -28.37 42.35 -1.34
C SER A 5 -28.13 41.46 -2.56
N ASP A 6 -26.96 41.58 -3.19
CA ASP A 6 -26.52 40.62 -4.21
C ASP A 6 -25.96 39.36 -3.52
N GLN A 7 -26.83 38.53 -2.97
CA GLN A 7 -26.49 37.15 -2.61
C GLN A 7 -26.53 36.32 -3.89
N ALA A 8 -25.37 36.05 -4.50
CA ALA A 8 -25.25 35.15 -5.62
C ALA A 8 -25.47 33.70 -5.15
N TYR A 9 -26.59 33.09 -5.53
CA TYR A 9 -26.90 31.67 -5.29
C TYR A 9 -26.52 30.84 -6.53
N PHE A 10 -26.04 29.61 -6.33
CA PHE A 10 -25.92 28.64 -7.42
C PHE A 10 -27.33 28.21 -7.87
N SER A 11 -27.68 28.46 -9.13
CA SER A 11 -28.97 28.03 -9.71
C SER A 11 -29.06 26.50 -9.79
N SER A 12 -30.19 25.94 -9.33
CA SER A 12 -30.54 24.51 -9.36
C SER A 12 -31.03 24.01 -10.72
N THR A 13 -31.00 24.83 -11.78
CA THR A 13 -31.54 24.43 -13.08
C THR A 13 -30.57 23.48 -13.78
N ILE A 14 -30.92 22.19 -13.89
CA ILE A 14 -30.16 21.20 -14.66
C ILE A 14 -30.24 21.60 -16.14
N VAL A 15 -29.13 22.07 -16.70
CA VAL A 15 -28.95 22.21 -18.14
C VAL A 15 -27.74 21.34 -18.48
N ASP A 16 -27.98 20.22 -19.15
CA ASP A 16 -26.95 19.37 -19.73
C ASP A 16 -26.24 20.15 -20.85
N ASN A 17 -25.27 20.98 -20.49
CA ASN A 17 -24.37 21.57 -21.46
C ASN A 17 -23.24 20.56 -21.73
N ASN A 18 -23.22 20.01 -22.94
CA ASN A 18 -22.09 19.25 -23.45
C ASN A 18 -20.87 20.18 -23.52
N PHE A 19 -19.99 20.12 -22.53
CA PHE A 19 -18.73 20.86 -22.54
C PHE A 19 -17.75 20.17 -23.49
N TYR A 20 -16.90 20.95 -24.15
CA TYR A 20 -15.86 20.43 -25.04
C TYR A 20 -14.48 21.00 -24.62
N ARG A 21 -13.44 20.17 -24.67
CA ARG A 21 -12.03 20.52 -24.52
C ARG A 21 -11.38 20.51 -25.90
N PHE A 22 -10.58 21.53 -26.21
CA PHE A 22 -9.76 21.52 -27.41
C PHE A 22 -8.52 20.63 -27.20
N ASP A 23 -8.34 19.64 -28.08
CA ASP A 23 -7.15 18.80 -28.11
C ASP A 23 -6.14 19.39 -29.09
N ALA A 24 -5.05 19.94 -28.57
CA ALA A 24 -4.02 20.59 -29.39
C ALA A 24 -3.20 19.60 -30.24
N ARG A 25 -3.21 18.30 -29.92
CA ARG A 25 -2.53 17.27 -30.73
C ARG A 25 -3.38 16.85 -31.92
N GLU A 26 -4.69 16.74 -31.71
CA GLU A 26 -5.66 16.33 -32.73
C GLU A 26 -6.28 17.52 -33.49
N GLY A 27 -6.05 18.76 -33.02
CA GLY A 27 -6.59 19.98 -33.61
C GLY A 27 -8.12 20.09 -33.56
N CYS A 28 -8.78 19.37 -32.64
CA CYS A 28 -10.24 19.28 -32.61
C CYS A 28 -10.83 19.46 -31.20
N TRP A 29 -12.11 19.81 -31.13
CA TRP A 29 -12.86 19.92 -29.88
C TRP A 29 -13.46 18.56 -29.51
N LEU A 30 -13.00 17.98 -28.39
CA LEU A 30 -13.49 16.71 -27.84
C LEU A 30 -14.50 16.98 -26.72
N PRO A 31 -15.56 16.17 -26.55
CA PRO A 31 -16.44 16.30 -25.39
C PRO A 31 -15.64 16.12 -24.09
N ALA A 32 -15.87 17.00 -23.11
CA ALA A 32 -15.28 16.91 -21.78
C ALA A 32 -15.69 15.58 -21.12
N LYS A 33 -14.72 14.88 -20.54
CA LYS A 33 -14.96 13.55 -19.93
C LYS A 33 -16.05 13.66 -18.86
N LYS A 34 -17.01 12.73 -18.88
CA LYS A 34 -17.91 12.45 -17.74
C LYS A 34 -17.08 12.22 -16.48
N GLY A 35 -17.62 12.61 -15.32
CA GLY A 35 -16.97 12.53 -14.01
C GLY A 35 -16.24 11.20 -13.83
N LEU A 36 -15.00 11.26 -13.37
CA LEU A 36 -14.23 10.07 -13.05
C LEU A 36 -14.75 9.49 -11.73
N ASP A 37 -14.93 8.17 -11.68
CA ASP A 37 -15.28 7.46 -10.45
C ASP A 37 -14.20 7.61 -9.36
N ASN A 38 -12.97 7.97 -9.73
CA ASN A 38 -11.85 8.25 -8.83
C ASN A 38 -11.11 9.52 -9.28
N PHE A 39 -10.77 10.41 -8.35
CA PHE A 39 -9.98 11.61 -8.60
C PHE A 39 -9.11 12.00 -7.41
N THR A 40 -8.03 12.73 -7.68
CA THR A 40 -7.09 13.20 -6.66
C THR A 40 -7.27 14.67 -6.35
N VAL A 41 -7.17 15.02 -5.07
CA VAL A 41 -7.24 16.41 -4.61
C VAL A 41 -6.04 16.71 -3.72
N LEU A 42 -5.28 17.74 -4.06
CA LEU A 42 -4.18 18.27 -3.26
C LEU A 42 -4.60 19.59 -2.62
N SER A 43 -4.34 19.76 -1.33
CA SER A 43 -4.34 21.06 -0.66
C SER A 43 -2.93 21.44 -0.26
N TYR A 44 -2.52 22.67 -0.57
CA TYR A 44 -1.17 23.14 -0.27
C TYR A 44 -1.12 24.64 0.02
N ASN A 45 -0.50 25.01 1.15
CA ASN A 45 -0.25 26.41 1.48
C ASN A 45 1.04 26.90 0.79
N VAL A 46 0.93 27.95 -0.05
CA VAL A 46 2.08 28.50 -0.78
C VAL A 46 2.99 29.34 0.11
N LEU A 47 2.53 29.81 1.27
CA LEU A 47 3.24 30.74 2.16
C LEU A 47 3.56 32.10 1.51
N PHE A 48 2.95 33.18 2.03
CA PHE A 48 2.99 34.53 1.45
C PHE A 48 4.37 35.26 1.53
N GLU A 49 4.63 36.17 0.58
CA GLU A 49 5.90 36.95 0.44
C GLU A 49 6.12 38.09 1.46
N LEU A 50 5.10 38.49 2.21
CA LEU A 50 5.12 39.59 3.20
C LEU A 50 5.83 39.25 4.52
N HIS A 51 6.26 38.01 4.70
CA HIS A 51 7.24 37.64 5.72
C HIS A 51 8.64 38.04 5.24
N ASP A 52 9.58 38.30 6.16
CA ASP A 52 10.93 38.80 5.84
C ASP A 52 11.54 38.04 4.64
N PRO A 53 11.79 38.72 3.49
CA PRO A 53 12.29 38.08 2.28
C PRO A 53 13.63 37.36 2.48
N SER A 54 14.45 37.80 3.45
CA SER A 54 15.72 37.15 3.82
C SER A 54 15.50 35.77 4.45
N ILE A 55 14.27 35.48 4.89
CA ILE A 55 13.89 34.29 5.65
C ILE A 55 13.09 33.30 4.77
N VAL A 56 12.05 33.78 4.07
CA VAL A 56 11.16 32.89 3.28
C VAL A 56 11.79 32.46 1.95
N ARG A 57 12.73 33.25 1.42
CA ARG A 57 13.53 32.91 0.23
C ARG A 57 12.66 32.50 -0.98
N CYS A 58 11.58 33.23 -1.24
CA CYS A 58 10.58 32.91 -2.28
C CYS A 58 11.19 32.68 -3.68
N GLY A 59 12.17 33.50 -4.08
CA GLY A 59 12.87 33.37 -5.36
C GLY A 59 13.58 32.02 -5.54
N ARG A 60 14.04 31.41 -4.43
CA ARG A 60 14.63 30.07 -4.43
C ARG A 60 13.60 28.96 -4.27
N ARG A 61 12.51 29.20 -3.52
CA ARG A 61 11.51 28.19 -3.12
C ARG A 61 10.47 27.90 -4.21
N TRP A 62 9.98 28.93 -4.88
CA TRP A 62 8.88 28.79 -5.84
C TRP A 62 9.15 27.88 -7.04
N PRO A 63 10.37 27.83 -7.62
CA PRO A 63 10.69 26.86 -8.67
C PRO A 63 10.41 25.41 -8.23
N TYR A 64 10.91 25.03 -7.05
CA TYR A 64 10.69 23.70 -6.50
C TYR A 64 9.23 23.46 -6.13
N LEU A 65 8.51 24.50 -5.70
CA LEU A 65 7.08 24.40 -5.45
C LEU A 65 6.30 24.15 -6.74
N ILE A 66 6.65 24.82 -7.84
CA ILE A 66 6.03 24.58 -9.15
C ILE A 66 6.31 23.17 -9.64
N ASP A 67 7.54 22.69 -9.52
CA ASP A 67 7.93 21.32 -9.88
C ASP A 67 7.15 20.31 -9.02
N PHE A 68 7.10 20.51 -7.71
CA PHE A 68 6.34 19.68 -6.78
C PHE A 68 4.84 19.62 -7.13
N LEU A 69 4.22 20.77 -7.44
CA LEU A 69 2.80 20.83 -7.82
C LEU A 69 2.54 20.13 -9.17
N SER A 70 3.50 20.18 -10.09
CA SER A 70 3.44 19.44 -11.36
C SER A 70 3.58 17.93 -11.14
N GLU A 71 4.57 17.52 -10.36
CA GLU A 71 4.87 16.12 -10.05
C GLU A 71 3.76 15.44 -9.26
N SER A 72 3.04 16.19 -8.42
CA SER A 72 1.91 15.67 -7.66
C SER A 72 0.83 15.05 -8.55
N SER A 73 0.75 15.49 -9.83
CA SER A 73 -0.18 15.01 -10.86
C SER A 73 -1.66 15.05 -10.45
N SER A 74 -2.00 15.87 -9.45
CA SER A 74 -3.31 15.87 -8.81
C SER A 74 -4.40 16.43 -9.73
N ASP A 75 -5.59 15.83 -9.74
CA ASP A 75 -6.67 16.26 -10.63
C ASP A 75 -7.27 17.60 -10.22
N ILE A 76 -7.28 17.88 -8.91
CA ILE A 76 -7.62 19.16 -8.32
C ILE A 76 -6.49 19.60 -7.38
N ILE A 77 -6.07 20.85 -7.47
CA ILE A 77 -5.07 21.47 -6.60
C ILE A 77 -5.68 22.73 -6.00
N ALA A 78 -5.88 22.73 -4.69
CA ALA A 78 -6.35 23.86 -3.90
C ALA A 78 -5.14 24.53 -3.22
N LEU A 79 -4.81 25.73 -3.69
CA LEU A 79 -3.69 26.52 -3.17
C LEU A 79 -4.21 27.61 -2.24
N GLN A 80 -3.58 27.75 -1.08
CA GLN A 80 -3.77 28.85 -0.14
C GLN A 80 -2.59 29.82 -0.21
N GLU A 81 -2.80 31.06 0.24
CA GLU A 81 -1.78 32.12 0.33
C GLU A 81 -1.10 32.53 -1.00
N VAL A 82 -1.80 32.39 -2.12
CA VAL A 82 -1.23 32.72 -3.43
C VAL A 82 -1.11 34.23 -3.62
N THR A 83 0.10 34.74 -3.81
CA THR A 83 0.33 36.15 -4.17
C THR A 83 0.16 36.38 -5.68
N ASN A 84 -0.01 37.63 -6.11
CA ASN A 84 -0.10 37.97 -7.53
C ASN A 84 1.17 37.55 -8.30
N SER A 85 2.34 37.67 -7.69
CA SER A 85 3.63 37.28 -8.26
C SER A 85 3.69 35.76 -8.50
N PHE A 86 3.31 34.96 -7.50
CA PHE A 86 3.26 33.49 -7.65
C PHE A 86 2.17 33.07 -8.63
N LEU A 87 1.01 33.75 -8.65
CA LEU A 87 -0.07 33.45 -9.60
C LEU A 87 0.40 33.69 -11.04
N GLN A 88 1.12 34.78 -11.30
CA GLN A 88 1.70 35.03 -12.62
C GLN A 88 2.64 33.88 -13.03
N LEU A 89 3.53 33.49 -12.13
CA LEU A 89 4.46 32.37 -12.34
C LEU A 89 3.73 31.07 -12.69
N LEU A 90 2.69 30.75 -11.92
CA LEU A 90 1.88 29.55 -12.08
C LEU A 90 1.14 29.55 -13.43
N LEU A 91 0.59 30.69 -13.85
CA LEU A 91 -0.14 30.83 -15.11
C LEU A 91 0.77 30.76 -16.35
N GLU A 92 2.07 31.03 -16.19
CA GLU A 92 3.06 30.90 -17.27
C GLU A 92 3.42 29.43 -17.56
N GLN A 93 3.13 28.50 -16.64
CA GLN A 93 3.54 27.09 -16.77
C GLN A 93 2.75 26.34 -17.85
N ASN A 94 3.47 25.61 -18.71
CA ASN A 94 2.85 24.82 -19.79
C ASN A 94 1.87 23.77 -19.25
N TRP A 95 2.25 23.05 -18.19
CA TRP A 95 1.39 22.01 -17.61
C TRP A 95 0.06 22.57 -17.09
N VAL A 96 0.07 23.77 -16.51
CA VAL A 96 -1.14 24.48 -16.08
C VAL A 96 -1.97 24.86 -17.30
N ARG A 97 -1.37 25.50 -18.30
CA ARG A 97 -2.06 26.00 -19.51
C ARG A 97 -2.65 24.88 -20.36
N GLU A 98 -2.01 23.71 -20.40
CA GLU A 98 -2.42 22.57 -21.23
C GLU A 98 -3.47 21.67 -20.58
N SER A 99 -3.47 21.59 -19.23
CA SER A 99 -4.22 20.56 -18.50
C SER A 99 -5.16 21.07 -17.42
N TYR A 100 -5.09 22.33 -17.00
CA TYR A 100 -5.86 22.85 -15.87
C TYR A 100 -6.69 24.08 -16.21
N TYR A 101 -7.90 24.10 -15.66
CA TYR A 101 -8.70 25.31 -15.45
C TYR A 101 -8.25 25.99 -14.15
N VAL A 102 -8.19 27.32 -14.16
CA VAL A 102 -7.79 28.12 -13.00
C VAL A 102 -8.97 28.96 -12.53
N SER A 103 -9.22 28.99 -11.22
CA SER A 103 -10.41 29.62 -10.66
C SER A 103 -10.39 31.15 -10.65
N ASP A 104 -9.22 31.77 -10.51
CA ASP A 104 -9.01 33.21 -10.63
C ASP A 104 -7.69 33.49 -11.36
N ARG A 105 -7.73 34.33 -12.39
CA ARG A 105 -6.57 34.78 -13.18
C ARG A 105 -6.29 36.28 -13.05
N SER A 106 -7.04 36.98 -12.20
CA SER A 106 -6.92 38.42 -12.06
C SER A 106 -5.57 38.76 -11.42
N ILE A 107 -4.84 39.69 -12.03
CA ILE A 107 -3.59 40.24 -11.49
C ILE A 107 -3.81 41.74 -11.42
N VAL A 108 -3.92 42.26 -10.19
CA VAL A 108 -4.16 43.69 -9.95
C VAL A 108 -2.88 44.30 -9.40
N ALA A 109 -2.24 45.17 -10.18
CA ALA A 109 -1.01 45.83 -9.79
C ALA A 109 -1.20 46.62 -8.48
N GLY A 110 -0.35 46.38 -7.48
CA GLY A 110 -0.42 47.01 -6.16
C GLY A 110 -1.36 46.35 -5.15
N GLU A 111 -2.10 45.30 -5.51
CA GLU A 111 -2.87 44.50 -4.54
C GLU A 111 -1.95 43.49 -3.83
N LEU A 112 -1.74 43.67 -2.53
CA LEU A 112 -0.90 42.81 -1.68
C LEU A 112 -1.68 41.66 -1.00
N LYS A 113 -2.90 41.36 -1.43
CA LYS A 113 -3.76 40.37 -0.76
C LYS A 113 -3.52 38.97 -1.29
N GLU A 114 -3.39 38.02 -0.36
CA GLU A 114 -3.38 36.60 -0.66
C GLU A 114 -4.68 36.11 -1.32
N LYS A 115 -4.55 35.16 -2.23
CA LYS A 115 -5.64 34.52 -2.95
C LYS A 115 -5.73 33.04 -2.62
N LYS A 116 -6.94 32.50 -2.80
CA LYS A 116 -7.22 31.06 -2.74
C LYS A 116 -7.48 30.65 -4.19
N ILE A 117 -6.55 29.88 -4.75
CA ILE A 117 -6.58 29.50 -6.16
C ILE A 117 -6.88 28.01 -6.24
N LEU A 118 -7.74 27.64 -7.18
CA LEU A 118 -8.02 26.26 -7.49
C LEU A 118 -7.62 25.97 -8.94
N LEU A 119 -6.75 24.98 -9.11
CA LEU A 119 -6.46 24.36 -10.39
C LEU A 119 -7.27 23.06 -10.48
N THR A 120 -7.92 22.81 -11.62
CA THR A 120 -8.66 21.56 -11.82
C THR A 120 -8.56 21.08 -13.25
N LYS A 121 -8.42 19.77 -13.47
CA LYS A 121 -8.52 19.15 -14.80
C LYS A 121 -9.97 19.02 -15.29
N TYR A 122 -10.94 19.26 -14.42
CA TYR A 122 -12.38 19.18 -14.72
C TYR A 122 -12.98 20.56 -14.91
N ALA A 123 -13.86 20.70 -15.90
CA ALA A 123 -14.57 21.96 -16.11
C ALA A 123 -15.49 22.27 -14.93
N PRO A 124 -15.28 23.38 -14.19
CA PRO A 124 -16.18 23.77 -13.11
C PRO A 124 -17.49 24.32 -13.68
N ARG A 125 -18.61 24.06 -13.00
CA ARG A 125 -19.93 24.61 -13.33
C ARG A 125 -20.00 26.10 -12.98
N GLY A 126 -19.29 26.49 -11.92
CA GLY A 126 -19.18 27.87 -11.48
C GLY A 126 -18.19 27.95 -10.32
N SER A 127 -17.65 29.15 -10.09
CA SER A 127 -16.87 29.44 -8.89
C SER A 127 -17.40 30.71 -8.27
N LEU A 128 -17.42 30.74 -6.94
CA LEU A 128 -17.88 31.86 -6.16
C LEU A 128 -16.80 32.25 -5.15
N LEU A 129 -16.48 33.54 -5.13
CA LEU A 129 -15.64 34.17 -4.12
C LEU A 129 -16.53 34.69 -2.99
N GLY A 130 -16.45 34.03 -1.84
CA GLY A 130 -17.18 34.44 -0.64
C GLY A 130 -16.27 35.21 0.31
N ALA A 131 -16.87 36.05 1.17
CA ALA A 131 -16.18 36.73 2.25
C ALA A 131 -16.90 36.44 3.57
N GLY A 132 -16.18 35.88 4.55
CA GLY A 132 -16.62 35.84 5.94
C GLY A 132 -16.17 37.09 6.69
N ALA A 133 -16.49 37.16 7.99
CA ALA A 133 -16.14 38.31 8.84
C ALA A 133 -14.61 38.58 8.94
N SER A 134 -13.77 37.56 8.72
CA SER A 134 -12.31 37.64 8.93
C SER A 134 -11.45 37.28 7.71
N LYS A 135 -11.92 36.43 6.78
CA LYS A 135 -11.17 36.01 5.56
C LYS A 135 -12.10 35.68 4.38
N ARG A 136 -11.52 35.71 3.17
CA ARG A 136 -12.16 35.24 1.92
C ARG A 136 -11.97 33.74 1.75
N PHE A 137 -12.98 33.06 1.20
CA PHE A 137 -12.96 31.65 0.82
C PHE A 137 -13.39 31.48 -0.63
N HIS A 138 -13.01 30.36 -1.24
CA HIS A 138 -13.30 30.07 -2.63
C HIS A 138 -14.08 28.77 -2.77
N ILE A 139 -15.29 28.84 -3.31
CA ILE A 139 -16.14 27.67 -3.57
C ILE A 139 -16.17 27.41 -5.08
N THR A 140 -15.82 26.21 -5.48
CA THR A 140 -15.99 25.74 -6.86
C THR A 140 -17.03 24.64 -6.89
N GLN A 141 -18.03 24.80 -7.75
CA GLN A 141 -19.04 23.78 -8.01
C GLN A 141 -18.62 22.93 -9.21
N PHE A 142 -18.67 21.62 -9.02
CA PHE A 142 -18.51 20.60 -10.06
C PHE A 142 -19.80 19.81 -10.22
N MET A 143 -20.00 19.21 -11.40
CA MET A 143 -21.00 18.15 -11.60
C MET A 143 -20.26 16.83 -11.73
N MET A 144 -20.33 15.99 -10.70
CA MET A 144 -19.72 14.65 -10.68
C MET A 144 -20.84 13.61 -10.69
N ASN A 145 -20.85 12.71 -11.69
CA ASN A 145 -21.82 11.61 -11.79
C ASN A 145 -23.29 12.03 -11.51
N HIS A 146 -23.71 13.16 -12.08
CA HIS A 146 -25.04 13.76 -11.96
C HIS A 146 -25.41 14.37 -10.59
N ARG A 147 -24.48 14.44 -9.61
CA ARG A 147 -24.65 15.28 -8.41
C ARG A 147 -23.68 16.46 -8.37
N PRO A 148 -24.10 17.59 -7.77
CA PRO A 148 -23.22 18.70 -7.53
C PRO A 148 -22.22 18.40 -6.39
N LEU A 149 -20.93 18.66 -6.64
CA LEU A 149 -19.87 18.69 -5.63
C LEU A 149 -19.43 20.15 -5.42
N LEU A 150 -19.49 20.62 -4.18
CA LEU A 150 -18.99 21.92 -3.77
C LEU A 150 -17.63 21.75 -3.09
N LEU A 151 -16.57 22.17 -3.75
CA LEU A 151 -15.23 22.18 -3.17
C LEU A 151 -14.91 23.56 -2.62
N CYS A 152 -14.71 23.63 -1.31
CA CYS A 152 -14.41 24.83 -0.54
C CYS A 152 -12.92 24.88 -0.21
N ASN A 153 -12.17 25.72 -0.92
CA ASN A 153 -10.76 26.02 -0.60
C ASN A 153 -10.73 27.10 0.51
N ILE A 154 -10.24 26.71 1.69
CA ILE A 154 -10.27 27.51 2.92
C ILE A 154 -8.88 27.78 3.50
N HIS A 155 -8.76 28.92 4.17
CA HIS A 155 -7.63 29.28 5.04
C HIS A 155 -8.22 30.12 6.18
N LEU A 156 -8.32 29.58 7.40
CA LEU A 156 -9.06 30.19 8.52
C LEU A 156 -8.13 30.84 9.56
N ASN A 157 -8.65 31.84 10.27
CA ASN A 157 -7.99 32.45 11.42
C ASN A 157 -8.62 31.93 12.73
N SER A 158 -8.12 32.38 13.87
CA SER A 158 -8.60 32.06 15.22
C SER A 158 -10.10 32.34 15.49
N ASN A 159 -10.82 33.06 14.63
CA ASN A 159 -12.30 33.12 14.62
C ASN A 159 -12.84 32.11 13.60
N ARG A 160 -13.12 30.89 14.10
CA ARG A 160 -13.12 29.62 13.35
C ARG A 160 -14.48 29.17 12.78
N SER A 161 -15.61 29.71 13.25
CA SER A 161 -16.98 29.21 12.97
C SER A 161 -17.70 29.83 11.78
N ASP A 162 -17.37 31.07 11.43
CA ASP A 162 -18.21 31.88 10.54
C ASP A 162 -18.08 31.47 9.07
N ILE A 163 -16.91 30.99 8.65
CA ILE A 163 -16.65 30.66 7.24
C ILE A 163 -17.26 29.32 6.85
N ILE A 164 -17.17 28.28 7.69
CA ILE A 164 -17.86 27.02 7.44
C ILE A 164 -19.37 27.28 7.43
N SER A 165 -19.89 28.00 8.41
CA SER A 165 -21.32 28.38 8.45
C SER A 165 -21.75 29.20 7.23
N ALA A 166 -20.91 30.13 6.75
CA ALA A 166 -21.17 30.88 5.52
C ALA A 166 -21.18 29.97 4.29
N CYS A 167 -20.19 29.08 4.13
CA CYS A 167 -20.16 28.10 3.04
C CYS A 167 -21.41 27.20 3.08
N LEU A 168 -21.83 26.73 4.26
CA LEU A 168 -23.01 25.90 4.46
C LEU A 168 -24.32 26.65 4.12
N ASN A 169 -24.40 27.93 4.46
CA ASN A 169 -25.54 28.77 4.08
C ASN A 169 -25.59 29.04 2.57
N MET A 170 -24.43 29.13 1.91
CA MET A 170 -24.34 29.30 0.46
C MET A 170 -24.58 27.99 -0.30
N SER A 171 -24.40 26.84 0.35
CA SER A 171 -24.60 25.50 -0.21
C SER A 171 -26.04 24.98 -0.06
N GLN A 172 -27.04 25.84 0.17
CA GLN A 172 -28.44 25.54 0.56
C GLN A 172 -29.27 24.59 -0.36
N THR A 173 -28.64 23.79 -1.20
CA THR A 173 -29.21 22.58 -1.79
C THR A 173 -28.85 21.38 -0.90
N LYS A 174 -29.83 20.71 -0.29
CA LYS A 174 -29.62 19.44 0.47
C LYS A 174 -29.06 18.28 -0.37
N GLU A 175 -28.86 18.50 -1.67
CA GLU A 175 -28.46 17.48 -2.65
C GLU A 175 -27.00 17.60 -3.10
N SER A 176 -26.23 18.57 -2.60
CA SER A 176 -24.81 18.74 -2.93
C SER A 176 -23.90 18.02 -1.94
N ASP A 177 -22.90 17.32 -2.45
CA ASP A 177 -21.76 16.86 -1.68
C ASP A 177 -20.81 18.04 -1.44
N ILE A 178 -20.25 18.15 -0.24
CA ILE A 178 -19.43 19.30 0.17
C ILE A 178 -18.09 18.81 0.68
N LEU A 179 -17.02 19.36 0.10
CA LEU A 179 -15.65 19.05 0.45
C LEU A 179 -14.89 20.32 0.82
N PHE A 180 -14.47 20.43 2.08
CA PHE A 180 -13.59 21.49 2.56
C PHE A 180 -12.14 21.01 2.56
N VAL A 181 -11.25 21.84 1.99
CA VAL A 181 -9.82 21.56 1.91
C VAL A 181 -9.01 22.80 2.25
N GLY A 182 -7.96 22.61 3.04
CA GLY A 182 -7.00 23.67 3.41
C GLY A 182 -6.87 23.86 4.91
N ASP A 183 -6.19 24.95 5.27
CA ASP A 183 -5.88 25.29 6.65
C ASP A 183 -7.13 25.77 7.40
N THR A 184 -7.62 24.98 8.34
CA THR A 184 -8.75 25.35 9.21
C THR A 184 -8.32 26.05 10.49
N ASN A 185 -7.03 26.02 10.82
CA ASN A 185 -6.49 26.50 12.09
C ASN A 185 -7.22 25.91 13.32
N PHE A 186 -7.74 24.69 13.17
CA PHE A 186 -8.40 23.96 14.25
C PHE A 186 -7.40 23.45 15.26
N SER A 187 -7.81 23.48 16.52
CA SER A 187 -7.15 22.86 17.66
C SER A 187 -7.76 21.49 17.95
N ASP A 188 -7.07 20.68 18.76
CA ASP A 188 -7.52 19.35 19.18
C ASP A 188 -8.83 19.37 20.00
N ARG A 189 -9.35 20.56 20.33
CA ARG A 189 -10.63 20.75 21.05
C ARG A 189 -11.78 21.18 20.14
N ASP A 190 -11.50 21.59 18.91
CA ASP A 190 -12.53 22.05 17.99
C ASP A 190 -13.29 20.84 17.44
N THR A 191 -14.62 20.85 17.58
CA THR A 191 -15.48 19.74 17.12
C THR A 191 -16.29 20.12 15.89
N LEU A 192 -16.54 19.16 15.03
CA LEU A 192 -17.39 19.31 13.84
C LEU A 192 -18.88 19.06 14.13
N ASN A 193 -19.21 18.64 15.35
CA ASN A 193 -20.57 18.26 15.76
C ASN A 193 -21.51 19.46 15.92
N ASP A 194 -20.96 20.67 16.03
CA ASP A 194 -21.73 21.91 16.22
C ASP A 194 -22.38 22.42 14.92
N TYR A 195 -22.11 21.79 13.77
CA TYR A 195 -22.64 22.19 12.46
C TYR A 195 -23.94 21.44 12.09
N PRO A 196 -24.85 22.08 11.32
CA PRO A 196 -26.16 21.52 11.01
C PRO A 196 -26.15 20.33 10.03
N ILE A 197 -24.98 19.98 9.47
CA ILE A 197 -24.80 18.83 8.59
C ILE A 197 -23.64 17.96 9.09
N PRO A 198 -23.65 16.64 8.84
CA PRO A 198 -22.57 15.75 9.27
C PRO A 198 -21.29 16.08 8.51
N LEU A 199 -20.34 16.71 9.21
CA LEU A 199 -19.01 17.01 8.69
C LEU A 199 -18.01 16.03 9.29
N LYS A 200 -17.31 15.27 8.43
CA LYS A 200 -16.36 14.24 8.86
C LYS A 200 -14.94 14.60 8.42
N ASP A 201 -14.04 14.72 9.39
CA ASP A 201 -12.60 14.84 9.14
C ASP A 201 -12.05 13.51 8.61
N GLN A 202 -11.68 13.51 7.33
CA GLN A 202 -11.31 12.29 6.62
C GLN A 202 -9.97 11.72 7.07
N TRP A 203 -9.06 12.56 7.56
CA TRP A 203 -7.78 12.07 8.08
C TRP A 203 -7.99 11.29 9.39
N GLU A 204 -8.77 11.85 10.32
CA GLU A 204 -9.08 11.18 11.58
C GLU A 204 -9.89 9.90 11.36
N HIS A 205 -10.78 9.92 10.37
CA HIS A 205 -11.53 8.73 9.97
C HIS A 205 -10.63 7.60 9.44
N LEU A 206 -9.71 7.91 8.51
CA LEU A 206 -8.84 6.93 7.87
C LEU A 206 -7.70 6.46 8.79
N TYR A 207 -7.21 7.37 9.64
CA TYR A 207 -6.04 7.16 10.48
C TYR A 207 -6.29 7.62 11.93
N PRO A 208 -7.22 6.99 12.67
CA PRO A 208 -7.62 7.44 14.02
C PRO A 208 -6.47 7.42 15.03
N SER A 209 -5.43 6.62 14.76
CA SER A 209 -4.22 6.52 15.60
C SER A 209 -3.06 7.42 15.14
N HIS A 210 -3.24 8.21 14.08
CA HIS A 210 -2.25 9.16 13.57
C HIS A 210 -2.74 10.59 13.64
N HIS A 211 -2.01 11.44 14.35
CA HIS A 211 -2.32 12.86 14.45
C HIS A 211 -2.18 13.63 13.14
N GLY A 212 -1.35 13.13 12.21
CA GLY A 212 -1.22 13.67 10.86
C GLY A 212 -0.70 15.10 10.78
N TYR A 213 0.29 15.46 11.59
CA TYR A 213 0.74 16.84 11.72
C TYR A 213 1.16 17.47 10.38
N THR A 214 0.47 18.54 10.00
CA THR A 214 0.77 19.34 8.79
C THR A 214 1.57 20.59 9.13
N PHE A 215 1.81 20.85 10.41
CA PHE A 215 2.66 21.93 10.90
C PHE A 215 3.56 21.38 12.00
N ASP A 216 4.88 21.41 11.78
CA ASP A 216 5.87 20.86 12.71
C ASP A 216 7.07 21.81 12.85
N SER A 217 7.03 22.66 13.87
CA SER A 217 8.13 23.60 14.18
C SER A 217 9.40 22.94 14.73
N ASN A 218 9.38 21.63 15.04
CA ASN A 218 10.59 20.91 15.45
C ASN A 218 11.44 20.50 14.25
N ARG A 219 10.79 20.22 13.11
CA ARG A 219 11.46 19.80 11.87
C ARG A 219 11.56 20.94 10.86
N ASN A 220 10.46 21.66 10.62
CA ASN A 220 10.39 22.68 9.59
C ASN A 220 10.87 24.04 10.12
N ALA A 221 11.98 24.53 9.56
CA ALA A 221 12.58 25.81 9.96
C ALA A 221 11.64 27.01 9.69
N LEU A 222 10.82 26.95 8.64
CA LEU A 222 9.82 27.99 8.34
C LEU A 222 8.67 27.96 9.37
N ALA A 223 8.21 26.78 9.75
CA ALA A 223 7.19 26.62 10.81
C ALA A 223 7.69 27.15 12.16
N LYS A 224 8.98 26.93 12.48
CA LYS A 224 9.61 27.41 13.73
C LYS A 224 9.62 28.92 13.85
N LEU A 225 9.70 29.65 12.74
CA LEU A 225 9.68 31.11 12.73
C LEU A 225 8.28 31.65 13.06
N ASN A 226 7.24 31.00 12.54
CA ASN A 226 5.85 31.37 12.81
C ASN A 226 5.36 30.89 14.18
N SER A 227 6.00 29.86 14.77
CA SER A 227 5.68 29.36 16.10
C SER A 227 6.95 28.98 16.90
N PRO A 228 7.60 29.94 17.59
CA PRO A 228 8.85 29.69 18.32
C PRO A 228 8.70 28.75 19.54
N ASN A 229 7.47 28.44 19.97
CA ASN A 229 7.16 27.61 21.13
C ASN A 229 7.04 26.10 20.81
N HIS A 230 7.84 25.56 19.89
CA HIS A 230 7.91 24.12 19.58
C HIS A 230 6.54 23.43 19.43
N SER A 231 5.62 24.06 18.69
CA SER A 231 4.28 23.52 18.44
C SER A 231 4.27 22.54 17.26
N VAL A 232 3.55 21.44 17.45
CA VAL A 232 3.25 20.45 16.40
C VAL A 232 1.72 20.34 16.33
N ARG A 233 1.16 20.61 15.14
CA ARG A 233 -0.28 20.73 14.93
C ARG A 233 -0.68 20.16 13.57
N ARG A 234 -1.91 19.69 13.47
CA ARG A 234 -2.58 19.43 12.18
C ARG A 234 -3.49 20.62 11.97
N TYR A 235 -3.17 21.51 11.06
CA TYR A 235 -3.99 22.68 10.73
C TYR A 235 -4.79 22.45 9.46
N ASP A 236 -4.16 21.82 8.48
CA ASP A 236 -4.79 21.45 7.23
C ASP A 236 -5.76 20.29 7.47
N ARG A 237 -6.95 20.41 6.89
CA ARG A 237 -8.03 19.44 7.05
C ARG A 237 -8.64 19.10 5.70
N PHE A 238 -9.20 17.91 5.66
CA PHE A 238 -9.99 17.40 4.55
C PHE A 238 -11.33 16.98 5.14
N ILE A 239 -12.32 17.88 5.09
CA ILE A 239 -13.61 17.69 5.77
C ILE A 239 -14.66 17.43 4.70
N LEU A 240 -15.27 16.25 4.76
CA LEU A 240 -16.26 15.82 3.78
C LEU A 240 -17.62 15.68 4.45
N SER A 241 -18.63 16.26 3.80
CA SER A 241 -20.04 15.92 4.01
C SER A 241 -20.55 15.40 2.68
N SER A 242 -20.66 14.09 2.54
CA SER A 242 -21.09 13.48 1.30
C SER A 242 -21.88 12.21 1.54
N ARG A 243 -22.77 11.89 0.59
CA ARG A 243 -23.47 10.60 0.52
C ARG A 243 -23.04 9.77 -0.69
N SER A 244 -22.16 10.32 -1.51
CA SER A 244 -21.79 9.77 -2.82
C SER A 244 -20.28 9.74 -3.05
N LEU A 245 -19.49 10.30 -2.12
CA LEU A 245 -18.06 10.37 -2.17
C LEU A 245 -17.47 9.82 -0.87
N ALA A 246 -16.37 9.09 -1.00
CA ALA A 246 -15.53 8.66 0.09
C ALA A 246 -14.05 8.94 -0.23
N VAL A 247 -13.23 9.02 0.81
CA VAL A 247 -11.77 9.18 0.67
C VAL A 247 -11.10 7.83 0.91
N LEU A 248 -10.35 7.34 -0.07
CA LEU A 248 -9.70 6.03 -0.03
C LEU A 248 -8.39 6.03 0.77
N SER A 249 -7.62 7.09 0.60
CA SER A 249 -6.31 7.26 1.23
C SER A 249 -5.94 8.73 1.22
N MET A 250 -5.11 9.12 2.19
CA MET A 250 -4.52 10.43 2.23
C MET A 250 -3.04 10.33 2.55
N GLU A 251 -2.28 11.31 2.06
CA GLU A 251 -0.85 11.43 2.31
C GLU A 251 -0.50 12.87 2.70
N ILE A 252 0.46 13.01 3.62
CA ILE A 252 1.10 14.29 3.93
C ILE A 252 2.28 14.44 2.98
N VAL A 253 2.29 15.54 2.24
CA VAL A 253 3.24 15.79 1.14
C VAL A 253 4.04 17.06 1.36
N GLY A 254 5.24 17.14 0.78
CA GLY A 254 6.14 18.28 0.95
C GLY A 254 6.83 18.34 2.31
N THR A 255 7.08 17.18 2.94
CA THR A 255 7.77 17.05 4.24
C THR A 255 9.30 17.17 4.15
N GLU A 256 9.83 17.09 2.93
CA GLU A 256 11.28 17.03 2.69
C GLU A 256 11.89 18.43 2.56
N GLU A 257 13.18 18.51 2.92
CA GLU A 257 14.01 19.67 2.64
C GLU A 257 14.29 19.77 1.14
N VAL A 258 14.25 20.98 0.61
CA VAL A 258 14.65 21.31 -0.76
C VAL A 258 16.17 21.22 -0.86
N ASP A 259 16.65 20.35 -1.74
CA ASP A 259 18.07 20.25 -2.05
C ASP A 259 18.51 21.50 -2.82
N THR A 260 19.30 22.35 -2.15
CA THR A 260 19.80 23.61 -2.71
C THR A 260 21.18 23.50 -3.35
N THR A 261 21.77 22.30 -3.39
CA THR A 261 23.12 22.07 -3.97
C THR A 261 23.13 22.05 -5.50
N VAL A 262 21.95 21.96 -6.12
CA VAL A 262 21.77 22.04 -7.57
C VAL A 262 21.66 23.51 -7.99
N GLU A 263 22.80 24.19 -8.14
CA GLU A 263 22.92 25.63 -8.51
C GLU A 263 22.32 26.03 -9.87
N ALA A 264 21.75 25.11 -10.66
CA ALA A 264 21.53 25.31 -12.10
C ALA A 264 20.12 25.76 -12.54
N ARG A 265 19.14 25.94 -11.63
CA ARG A 265 17.72 26.09 -12.04
C ARG A 265 17.18 27.52 -12.09
N CYS A 266 17.95 28.52 -11.68
CA CYS A 266 17.51 29.92 -11.69
C CYS A 266 17.72 30.58 -13.07
N LYS A 267 16.96 30.13 -14.08
CA LYS A 267 16.66 30.95 -15.27
C LYS A 267 15.14 31.16 -15.33
N TRP A 268 14.60 31.81 -14.31
CA TRP A 268 13.23 32.30 -14.33
C TRP A 268 13.22 33.70 -14.95
N SER A 269 12.09 34.06 -15.55
CA SER A 269 11.92 35.20 -16.47
C SER A 269 12.70 36.45 -16.03
N GLU A 270 13.31 37.17 -16.98
CA GLU A 270 14.07 38.42 -16.76
C GLU A 270 13.28 39.53 -16.01
N HIS A 271 11.99 39.28 -15.73
CA HIS A 271 11.03 40.21 -15.16
C HIS A 271 10.81 40.00 -13.65
N LEU A 272 11.26 38.88 -13.07
CA LEU A 272 11.24 38.62 -11.63
C LEU A 272 12.65 38.82 -11.06
N LYS A 273 13.11 40.08 -10.99
CA LYS A 273 14.32 40.39 -10.21
C LYS A 273 14.01 40.12 -8.74
N GLU A 274 14.82 39.27 -8.09
CA GLU A 274 14.76 39.13 -6.65
C GLU A 274 14.88 40.53 -6.01
N PRO A 275 14.01 40.89 -5.05
CA PRO A 275 14.19 42.14 -4.33
C PRO A 275 15.55 42.12 -3.63
N GLU A 276 16.32 43.22 -3.71
CA GLU A 276 17.61 43.35 -3.02
C GLU A 276 17.42 43.07 -1.52
N VAL A 277 17.92 41.92 -1.07
CA VAL A 277 17.86 41.54 0.34
C VAL A 277 18.86 42.40 1.11
N LYS A 278 18.36 43.33 1.92
CA LYS A 278 19.18 44.08 2.88
C LYS A 278 19.30 43.27 4.17
N GLY A 279 20.29 42.36 4.25
CA GLY A 279 20.58 41.56 5.44
C GLY A 279 21.47 40.36 5.14
N GLU A 280 22.04 39.71 6.17
CA GLU A 280 22.71 38.42 6.02
C GLU A 280 21.67 37.34 5.69
N GLU A 281 21.86 36.58 4.61
CA GLU A 281 20.98 35.47 4.23
C GLU A 281 21.01 34.38 5.31
N VAL A 282 19.83 33.95 5.79
CA VAL A 282 19.74 32.90 6.80
C VAL A 282 20.24 31.57 6.21
N LYS A 283 21.37 31.08 6.72
CA LYS A 283 21.91 29.75 6.39
C LYS A 283 21.08 28.68 7.10
N GLY A 284 20.47 27.77 6.33
CA GLY A 284 19.69 26.66 6.86
C GLY A 284 18.88 25.94 5.77
N PRO A 285 18.31 24.76 6.10
CA PRO A 285 17.52 23.96 5.17
C PRO A 285 16.34 24.77 4.63
N LEU A 286 15.98 24.53 3.36
CA LEU A 286 14.89 25.22 2.69
C LEU A 286 13.69 24.29 2.62
N TYR A 287 12.51 24.74 3.04
CA TYR A 287 11.27 23.97 2.91
C TYR A 287 10.35 24.64 1.88
N LEU A 288 9.47 23.87 1.25
CA LEU A 288 8.53 24.37 0.25
C LEU A 288 7.45 25.28 0.83
N SER A 289 7.11 25.11 2.11
CA SER A 289 6.17 25.93 2.87
C SER A 289 6.42 25.70 4.38
N ASP A 290 5.81 26.51 5.24
CA ASP A 290 5.77 26.28 6.69
C ASP A 290 4.74 25.23 7.09
N HIS A 291 3.82 24.90 6.18
CA HIS A 291 2.92 23.76 6.27
C HIS A 291 3.33 22.63 5.31
N TYR A 292 2.97 21.41 5.66
CA TYR A 292 2.95 20.27 4.76
C TYR A 292 1.56 20.15 4.13
N GLY A 293 1.51 19.73 2.87
CA GLY A 293 0.24 19.58 2.16
C GLY A 293 -0.48 18.28 2.48
N LEU A 294 -1.76 18.21 2.11
CA LEU A 294 -2.57 17.00 2.16
C LEU A 294 -3.02 16.63 0.75
N LYS A 295 -2.71 15.41 0.31
CA LYS A 295 -3.26 14.84 -0.92
C LYS A 295 -4.20 13.69 -0.58
N ALA A 296 -5.37 13.68 -1.20
CA ALA A 296 -6.40 12.69 -0.99
C ALA A 296 -6.78 12.00 -2.31
N ASN A 297 -6.96 10.69 -2.26
CA ASN A 297 -7.63 9.92 -3.30
C ASN A 297 -9.12 9.84 -2.97
N VAL A 298 -9.95 10.54 -3.74
CA VAL A 298 -11.40 10.62 -3.56
C VAL A 298 -12.07 9.76 -4.62
N TYR A 299 -13.16 9.09 -4.24
CA TYR A 299 -13.90 8.25 -5.16
C TYR A 299 -15.39 8.32 -4.95
N TRP A 300 -16.12 7.94 -6.00
CA TRP A 300 -17.56 7.86 -6.00
C TRP A 300 -18.04 6.55 -5.40
N GLU A 301 -18.80 6.67 -4.33
CA GLU A 301 -19.37 5.58 -3.57
C GLU A 301 -20.83 5.35 -4.02
N ASN A 302 -21.09 4.18 -4.61
CA ASN A 302 -22.44 3.76 -5.04
C ASN A 302 -23.27 3.32 -3.83
N ASN A 303 -23.54 4.21 -2.88
CA ASN A 303 -24.40 3.91 -1.74
C ASN A 303 -25.86 4.04 -2.14
N ASN A 304 -26.39 2.97 -2.72
CA ASN A 304 -27.79 2.61 -2.54
C ASN A 304 -27.91 1.79 -1.25
N GLU A 305 -27.69 2.38 -0.08
CA GLU A 305 -28.16 1.86 1.22
C GLU A 305 -27.78 2.86 2.32
N GLU A 306 -28.79 3.27 3.10
CA GLU A 306 -28.67 4.19 4.23
C GLU A 306 -28.16 3.40 5.46
N GLU A 307 -26.93 3.64 5.92
CA GLU A 307 -26.52 3.25 7.28
C GLU A 307 -25.80 4.40 8.02
N ASP A 308 -26.18 4.53 9.28
CA ASP A 308 -26.01 5.64 10.22
C ASP A 308 -24.60 5.59 10.88
N ASP A 309 -23.86 6.70 10.82
CA ASP A 309 -22.47 6.82 11.27
C ASP A 309 -22.40 6.97 12.81
N GLN A 310 -22.55 5.87 13.55
CA GLN A 310 -22.14 5.79 14.96
C GLN A 310 -20.69 5.30 15.01
N GLN A 311 -19.76 6.17 15.44
CA GLN A 311 -18.38 5.81 15.79
C GLN A 311 -18.39 4.69 16.82
N THR A 312 -18.25 3.48 16.32
CA THR A 312 -18.16 2.25 17.12
C THR A 312 -16.73 2.14 17.64
N PRO A 313 -16.53 1.80 18.93
CA PRO A 313 -15.20 1.49 19.44
C PRO A 313 -14.52 0.39 18.60
N PRO A 314 -13.18 0.37 18.53
CA PRO A 314 -12.46 -0.66 17.79
C PRO A 314 -12.90 -2.04 18.28
N SER A 315 -13.07 -2.96 17.33
CA SER A 315 -13.56 -4.30 17.62
C SER A 315 -12.54 -5.08 18.48
N GLU A 316 -13.01 -6.01 19.31
CA GLU A 316 -12.15 -6.80 20.22
C GLU A 316 -11.01 -7.51 19.48
N LEU A 317 -11.27 -7.99 18.25
CA LEU A 317 -10.24 -8.60 17.41
C LEU A 317 -9.14 -7.60 17.05
N ARG A 318 -9.50 -6.35 16.74
CA ARG A 318 -8.51 -5.33 16.37
C ARG A 318 -7.60 -4.98 17.53
N GLU A 319 -8.14 -4.85 18.73
CA GLU A 319 -7.34 -4.65 19.94
C GLU A 319 -6.37 -5.81 20.17
N TRP A 320 -6.84 -7.05 19.99
CA TRP A 320 -5.99 -8.23 20.09
C TRP A 320 -4.88 -8.26 19.01
N LEU A 321 -5.21 -7.89 17.76
CA LEU A 321 -4.22 -7.79 16.67
C LEU A 321 -3.13 -6.75 17.00
N MET A 322 -3.47 -5.65 17.66
CA MET A 322 -2.50 -4.67 18.15
C MET A 322 -1.64 -5.26 19.28
N SER A 323 -2.23 -5.97 20.25
CA SER A 323 -1.47 -6.57 21.36
C SER A 323 -0.47 -7.63 20.89
N GLU A 324 -0.79 -8.35 19.81
CA GLU A 324 0.09 -9.35 19.19
C GLU A 324 1.07 -8.73 18.17
N ARG A 325 1.14 -7.39 18.07
CA ARG A 325 2.02 -6.65 17.13
C ARG A 325 1.81 -7.01 15.65
N LEU A 326 0.61 -7.46 15.30
CA LEU A 326 0.23 -7.78 13.92
C LEU A 326 -0.17 -6.54 13.13
N ILE A 327 -0.59 -5.49 13.84
CA ILE A 327 -0.74 -4.14 13.30
C ILE A 327 0.56 -3.39 13.61
N PRO A 328 1.25 -2.83 12.60
CA PRO A 328 2.50 -2.11 12.80
C PRO A 328 2.25 -0.82 13.60
N ASP A 329 3.22 -0.44 14.43
CA ASP A 329 3.19 0.84 15.12
C ASP A 329 3.69 1.99 14.24
N ASN A 330 3.49 3.21 14.71
CA ASN A 330 3.85 4.42 13.97
C ASN A 330 5.36 4.52 13.66
N HIS A 331 6.20 3.97 14.54
CA HIS A 331 7.65 3.98 14.34
C HIS A 331 8.03 3.09 13.14
N HIS A 332 7.46 1.89 13.08
CA HIS A 332 7.71 0.95 12.00
C HIS A 332 7.12 1.43 10.65
N ILE A 333 5.96 2.11 10.68
CA ILE A 333 5.37 2.74 9.47
C ILE A 333 6.32 3.81 8.91
N GLU A 334 6.85 4.68 9.78
CA GLU A 334 7.77 5.75 9.36
C GLU A 334 9.12 5.19 8.88
N GLU A 335 9.64 4.16 9.55
CA GLU A 335 10.86 3.46 9.12
C GLU A 335 10.71 2.87 7.70
N ARG A 336 9.57 2.23 7.39
CA ARG A 336 9.29 1.73 6.04
C ARG A 336 9.19 2.84 5.01
N ARG A 337 8.56 3.97 5.36
CA ARG A 337 8.48 5.15 4.49
C ARG A 337 9.88 5.68 4.17
N ARG A 338 10.73 5.82 5.19
CA ARG A 338 12.13 6.22 5.04
C ARG A 338 12.93 5.24 4.17
N CYS A 339 12.78 3.94 4.39
CA CYS A 339 13.44 2.91 3.59
C CYS A 339 12.99 2.95 2.12
N THR A 340 11.69 3.13 1.87
CA THR A 340 11.15 3.24 0.50
C THR A 340 11.71 4.47 -0.22
N HIS A 341 11.78 5.61 0.47
CA HIS A 341 12.37 6.83 -0.08
C HIS A 341 13.86 6.67 -0.40
N ARG A 342 14.62 6.09 0.54
CA ARG A 342 16.05 5.79 0.36
C ARG A 342 16.30 4.84 -0.81
N LEU A 343 15.45 3.80 -0.93
CA LEU A 343 15.46 2.85 -2.04
C LEU A 343 15.17 3.54 -3.38
N GLY A 344 14.26 4.53 -3.38
CA GLY A 344 13.99 5.39 -4.52
C GLY A 344 15.23 6.12 -5.03
N TRP A 345 16.00 6.75 -4.15
CA TRP A 345 17.26 7.41 -4.51
C TRP A 345 18.29 6.43 -5.08
N LEU A 346 18.45 5.27 -4.43
CA LEU A 346 19.35 4.22 -4.91
C LEU A 346 18.98 3.78 -6.33
N CYS A 347 17.69 3.51 -6.58
CA CYS A 347 17.21 3.06 -7.89
C CYS A 347 17.35 4.15 -8.96
N LYS A 348 17.07 5.41 -8.64
CA LYS A 348 17.31 6.55 -9.53
C LYS A 348 18.78 6.65 -9.92
N ALA A 349 19.69 6.52 -8.95
CA ALA A 349 21.12 6.58 -9.21
C ALA A 349 21.61 5.38 -10.05
N ALA A 350 21.13 4.17 -9.79
CA ALA A 350 21.40 2.98 -10.60
C ALA A 350 20.89 3.11 -12.05
N LEU A 351 19.75 3.78 -12.25
CA LEU A 351 19.20 4.10 -13.57
C LEU A 351 19.79 5.37 -14.20
N ARG A 352 20.68 6.07 -13.48
CA ARG A 352 21.26 7.38 -13.85
C ARG A 352 20.19 8.44 -14.17
N LEU A 353 19.06 8.35 -13.47
CA LEU A 353 17.97 9.32 -13.54
C LEU A 353 18.28 10.51 -12.63
N SER A 354 17.82 11.70 -13.01
CA SER A 354 17.86 12.86 -12.12
C SER A 354 16.96 12.62 -10.90
N GLN A 355 17.25 13.29 -9.78
CA GLN A 355 16.45 13.17 -8.56
C GLN A 355 14.99 13.63 -8.75
N GLU A 356 14.68 14.41 -9.79
CA GLU A 356 13.36 14.94 -10.14
C GLU A 356 12.49 13.99 -10.98
N SER A 357 12.98 12.79 -11.31
CA SER A 357 12.11 11.84 -12.04
C SER A 357 10.94 11.40 -11.13
N PRO A 358 9.68 11.43 -11.61
CA PRO A 358 8.51 10.96 -10.85
C PRO A 358 8.78 9.50 -10.48
N GLU A 359 8.59 9.15 -9.20
CA GLU A 359 8.99 7.90 -8.55
C GLU A 359 9.25 6.68 -9.45
N CYS A 360 10.42 6.07 -9.28
CA CYS A 360 10.78 4.83 -9.98
C CYS A 360 10.65 3.59 -9.09
N VAL A 361 10.17 3.71 -7.85
CA VAL A 361 10.07 2.60 -6.89
C VAL A 361 8.67 2.57 -6.29
N TYR A 362 8.06 1.39 -6.28
CA TYR A 362 6.72 1.15 -5.77
C TYR A 362 6.75 0.02 -4.73
N PRO A 363 6.21 0.20 -3.52
CA PRO A 363 5.93 -0.91 -2.62
C PRO A 363 4.98 -1.90 -3.27
N ILE A 364 5.21 -3.19 -3.06
CA ILE A 364 4.35 -4.28 -3.54
C ILE A 364 3.97 -5.22 -2.39
N GLY A 365 3.22 -6.28 -2.69
CA GLY A 365 2.94 -7.34 -1.73
C GLY A 365 2.18 -6.87 -0.49
N SER A 366 2.66 -7.31 0.69
CA SER A 366 2.02 -7.00 1.97
C SER A 366 2.03 -5.50 2.30
N SER A 367 3.05 -4.78 1.84
CA SER A 367 3.20 -3.33 2.02
C SER A 367 2.16 -2.57 1.21
N LYS A 368 2.01 -2.88 -0.09
CA LYS A 368 1.00 -2.26 -0.94
C LYS A 368 -0.42 -2.51 -0.43
N LEU A 369 -0.68 -3.69 0.14
CA LEU A 369 -2.00 -4.08 0.66
C LEU A 369 -2.29 -3.59 2.09
N ASP A 370 -1.36 -2.90 2.76
CA ASP A 370 -1.48 -2.49 4.18
C ASP A 370 -1.77 -3.65 5.16
N ILE A 371 -1.23 -4.85 4.86
CA ILE A 371 -1.38 -6.09 5.67
C ILE A 371 -0.04 -6.61 6.22
N TYR A 372 1.01 -5.78 6.16
CA TYR A 372 2.30 -6.08 6.78
C TYR A 372 2.21 -5.96 8.30
N ASN A 373 3.15 -6.62 8.98
CA ASN A 373 3.39 -6.54 10.42
C ASN A 373 4.87 -6.13 10.68
N GLN A 374 5.26 -6.04 11.94
CA GLN A 374 6.62 -5.61 12.32
C GLN A 374 7.73 -6.55 11.81
N GLU A 375 7.44 -7.84 11.61
CA GLU A 375 8.38 -8.85 11.12
C GLU A 375 8.42 -8.96 9.59
N SER A 376 7.56 -8.24 8.86
CA SER A 376 7.45 -8.39 7.42
C SER A 376 8.65 -7.76 6.70
N ASP A 377 9.07 -8.32 5.58
CA ASP A 377 10.03 -7.65 4.70
C ASP A 377 9.35 -6.47 3.98
N LEU A 378 10.15 -5.58 3.39
CA LEU A 378 9.68 -4.56 2.45
C LEU A 378 9.89 -5.06 1.02
N ASP A 379 8.81 -5.54 0.40
CA ASP A 379 8.81 -5.88 -1.02
C ASP A 379 8.66 -4.61 -1.86
N ALA A 380 9.55 -4.42 -2.84
CA ALA A 380 9.53 -3.26 -3.71
C ALA A 380 9.78 -3.61 -5.19
N LEU A 381 9.22 -2.81 -6.07
CA LEU A 381 9.40 -2.87 -7.51
C LEU A 381 10.04 -1.58 -8.01
N CYS A 382 11.20 -1.66 -8.64
CA CYS A 382 11.74 -0.56 -9.43
C CYS A 382 11.26 -0.62 -10.88
N CYS A 383 10.67 0.48 -11.35
CA CYS A 383 10.19 0.71 -12.71
C CYS A 383 11.17 1.63 -13.44
N GLY A 384 11.74 1.19 -14.56
CA GLY A 384 12.74 1.95 -15.31
C GLY A 384 12.57 1.91 -16.83
N SER A 385 13.47 2.60 -17.53
CA SER A 385 13.46 2.72 -18.99
C SER A 385 13.31 1.38 -19.72
N HIS A 386 12.53 1.36 -20.80
CA HIS A 386 12.39 0.19 -21.68
C HIS A 386 13.71 -0.35 -22.22
N SER A 387 14.74 0.51 -22.31
CA SER A 387 16.07 0.15 -22.84
C SER A 387 16.97 -0.56 -21.83
N VAL A 388 16.66 -0.51 -20.53
CA VAL A 388 17.50 -1.10 -19.48
C VAL A 388 17.05 -2.54 -19.22
N GLN A 389 18.00 -3.47 -19.35
CA GLN A 389 17.76 -4.88 -19.05
C GLN A 389 17.93 -5.15 -17.54
N HIS A 390 17.26 -6.19 -17.03
CA HIS A 390 17.37 -6.62 -15.62
C HIS A 390 18.82 -6.80 -15.17
N ILE A 391 19.63 -7.52 -15.95
CA ILE A 391 21.05 -7.75 -15.65
C ILE A 391 21.85 -6.45 -15.56
N GLN A 392 21.53 -5.49 -16.41
CA GLN A 392 22.20 -4.19 -16.43
C GLN A 392 21.79 -3.35 -15.22
N PHE A 393 20.50 -3.37 -14.87
CA PHE A 393 20.00 -2.69 -13.67
C PHE A 393 20.69 -3.20 -12.39
N PHE A 394 20.74 -4.51 -12.16
CA PHE A 394 21.36 -5.06 -10.94
C PHE A 394 22.89 -4.90 -10.92
N ARG A 395 23.55 -4.85 -12.08
CA ARG A 395 24.97 -4.46 -12.17
C ARG A 395 25.17 -3.00 -11.75
N SER A 396 24.41 -2.07 -12.33
CA SER A 396 24.45 -0.65 -11.95
C SER A 396 24.11 -0.44 -10.47
N LEU A 397 23.15 -1.20 -9.95
CA LEU A 397 22.78 -1.17 -8.53
C LEU A 397 23.98 -1.52 -7.65
N SER A 398 24.73 -2.57 -8.01
CA SER A 398 25.93 -2.99 -7.29
C SER A 398 27.07 -1.96 -7.37
N GLU A 399 27.19 -1.26 -8.49
CA GLU A 399 28.20 -0.20 -8.69
C GLU A 399 27.91 1.06 -7.86
N VAL A 400 26.62 1.36 -7.60
CA VAL A 400 26.20 2.60 -6.94
C VAL A 400 26.04 2.44 -5.43
N ILE A 401 25.74 1.24 -4.93
CA ILE A 401 25.59 0.99 -3.49
C ILE A 401 26.76 1.45 -2.61
N PRO A 402 28.05 1.36 -3.02
CA PRO A 402 29.16 1.90 -2.23
C PRO A 402 29.06 3.41 -1.90
N GLN A 403 28.20 4.16 -2.57
CA GLN A 403 27.92 5.58 -2.29
C GLN A 403 26.90 5.76 -1.15
N PHE A 404 26.30 4.69 -0.64
CA PHE A 404 25.25 4.68 0.38
C PHE A 404 25.76 3.91 1.62
N GLU A 405 26.12 4.63 2.68
CA GLU A 405 26.68 4.03 3.90
C GLU A 405 25.69 3.10 4.64
N ASP A 406 24.39 3.35 4.47
CA ASP A 406 23.29 2.69 5.18
C ASP A 406 22.71 1.47 4.46
N ILE A 407 23.16 1.18 3.23
CA ILE A 407 22.60 0.14 2.37
C ILE A 407 23.62 -0.97 2.13
N ARG A 408 23.19 -2.23 2.27
CA ARG A 408 24.03 -3.41 1.97
C ARG A 408 23.30 -4.38 1.06
N ILE A 409 24.01 -4.95 0.09
CA ILE A 409 23.53 -6.10 -0.68
C ILE A 409 23.74 -7.35 0.17
N VAL A 410 22.67 -8.11 0.40
CA VAL A 410 22.75 -9.44 0.98
C VAL A 410 22.97 -10.47 -0.12
N HIS A 411 22.17 -10.41 -1.18
CA HIS A 411 22.23 -11.38 -2.28
C HIS A 411 21.50 -10.85 -3.53
N ILE A 412 21.96 -11.20 -4.74
CA ILE A 412 21.27 -10.89 -6.00
C ILE A 412 20.96 -12.19 -6.76
N ALA A 413 19.67 -12.47 -6.97
CA ALA A 413 19.17 -13.67 -7.61
C ALA A 413 18.76 -13.39 -9.06
N LEU A 414 19.69 -13.44 -10.01
CA LEU A 414 19.40 -13.14 -11.43
C LEU A 414 18.75 -14.31 -12.19
N ASN A 415 19.03 -15.55 -11.78
CA ASN A 415 18.52 -16.76 -12.43
C ASN A 415 17.14 -17.20 -11.90
N ALA A 416 16.55 -16.44 -10.97
CA ALA A 416 15.23 -16.73 -10.43
C ALA A 416 14.12 -16.42 -11.45
N ASN A 417 12.93 -16.99 -11.24
CA ASN A 417 11.75 -16.67 -12.06
C ASN A 417 11.46 -15.15 -12.05
N VAL A 418 11.65 -14.50 -10.91
CA VAL A 418 11.62 -13.04 -10.77
C VAL A 418 13.00 -12.62 -10.31
N PRO A 419 13.80 -11.98 -11.18
CA PRO A 419 15.09 -11.43 -10.78
C PRO A 419 14.91 -10.40 -9.66
N LEU A 420 15.66 -10.56 -8.57
CA LEU A 420 15.56 -9.70 -7.39
C LEU A 420 16.90 -9.51 -6.68
N ALA A 421 17.02 -8.42 -5.95
CA ALA A 421 18.09 -8.16 -5.00
C ALA A 421 17.51 -8.12 -3.58
N ARG A 422 18.17 -8.82 -2.65
CA ARG A 422 17.93 -8.70 -1.22
C ARG A 422 18.89 -7.68 -0.66
N LEU A 423 18.34 -6.64 -0.05
CA LEU A 423 19.09 -5.53 0.53
C LEU A 423 18.76 -5.40 2.02
N LEU A 424 19.69 -4.78 2.75
CA LEU A 424 19.46 -4.27 4.11
C LEU A 424 19.59 -2.75 4.07
N ILE A 425 18.59 -2.04 4.58
CA ILE A 425 18.67 -0.60 4.89
C ILE A 425 18.46 -0.46 6.39
N GLY A 426 19.52 -0.12 7.12
CA GLY A 426 19.52 -0.25 8.59
C GLY A 426 19.25 -1.70 9.02
N GLN A 427 18.12 -1.94 9.69
CA GLN A 427 17.67 -3.28 10.09
C GLN A 427 16.56 -3.85 9.19
N MET A 428 16.02 -3.05 8.26
CA MET A 428 14.91 -3.45 7.40
C MET A 428 15.43 -4.33 6.25
N GLN A 429 14.84 -5.52 6.11
CA GLN A 429 15.05 -6.39 4.96
C GLN A 429 14.18 -5.94 3.79
N ILE A 430 14.80 -5.82 2.61
CA ILE A 430 14.13 -5.35 1.39
C ILE A 430 14.33 -6.37 0.28
N GLU A 431 13.24 -6.79 -0.36
CA GLU A 431 13.29 -7.53 -1.63
C GLU A 431 12.96 -6.59 -2.79
N LEU A 432 13.98 -6.19 -3.55
CA LEU A 432 13.87 -5.29 -4.69
C LEU A 432 13.82 -6.08 -6.01
N SER A 433 12.71 -6.00 -6.71
CA SER A 433 12.55 -6.48 -8.09
C SER A 433 12.64 -5.33 -9.10
N TYR A 434 12.81 -5.65 -10.38
CA TYR A 434 12.91 -4.64 -11.44
C TYR A 434 11.94 -4.91 -12.59
N CYS A 435 11.43 -3.85 -13.21
CA CYS A 435 10.65 -3.91 -14.44
C CYS A 435 11.09 -2.80 -15.39
N ASN A 436 11.28 -3.15 -16.67
CA ASN A 436 11.61 -2.20 -17.75
C ASN A 436 10.36 -1.50 -18.29
N VAL A 437 9.53 -1.01 -17.38
CA VAL A 437 8.35 -0.19 -17.65
C VAL A 437 8.53 1.11 -16.87
N PRO A 438 8.69 2.27 -17.53
CA PRO A 438 8.93 3.53 -16.83
C PRO A 438 7.76 3.97 -15.95
N GLN A 439 6.53 3.73 -16.40
CA GLN A 439 5.31 4.12 -15.70
C GLN A 439 4.34 2.94 -15.67
N PRO A 440 4.01 2.41 -14.48
CA PRO A 440 3.08 1.29 -14.36
C PRO A 440 1.60 1.69 -14.53
N GLN A 441 1.25 2.98 -14.49
CA GLN A 441 -0.13 3.45 -14.55
C GLN A 441 -0.75 3.22 -15.93
N GLY A 442 -2.00 2.72 -15.95
CA GLY A 442 -2.78 2.59 -17.18
C GLY A 442 -2.34 1.48 -18.14
N LEU A 443 -1.50 0.55 -17.69
CA LEU A 443 -1.09 -0.59 -18.52
C LEU A 443 -2.28 -1.49 -18.87
N THR A 444 -2.48 -1.71 -20.17
CA THR A 444 -3.47 -2.67 -20.66
C THR A 444 -2.87 -4.07 -20.81
N GLU A 445 -3.72 -5.09 -20.95
CA GLU A 445 -3.27 -6.46 -21.26
C GLU A 445 -2.38 -6.51 -22.52
N VAL A 446 -2.66 -5.67 -23.52
CA VAL A 446 -1.84 -5.57 -24.74
C VAL A 446 -0.43 -5.09 -24.41
N ASN A 447 -0.29 -4.08 -23.54
CA ASN A 447 1.01 -3.59 -23.10
C ASN A 447 1.77 -4.69 -22.35
N LEU A 448 1.09 -5.41 -21.43
CA LEU A 448 1.70 -6.47 -20.62
C LEU A 448 2.19 -7.64 -21.48
N ARG A 449 1.45 -8.04 -22.52
CA ARG A 449 1.85 -9.09 -23.47
C ARG A 449 3.14 -8.77 -24.23
N GLY A 450 3.46 -7.49 -24.43
CA GLY A 450 4.69 -7.05 -25.08
C GLY A 450 5.94 -7.08 -24.20
N LEU A 451 5.80 -7.30 -22.88
CA LEU A 451 6.92 -7.30 -21.94
C LEU A 451 7.65 -8.65 -21.89
N SER A 452 8.92 -8.61 -21.44
CA SER A 452 9.67 -9.83 -21.13
C SER A 452 8.98 -10.63 -20.01
N ALA A 453 9.14 -11.94 -19.97
CA ALA A 453 8.52 -12.78 -18.95
C ALA A 453 8.94 -12.40 -17.51
N ALA A 454 10.17 -11.90 -17.31
CA ALA A 454 10.65 -11.40 -16.02
C ALA A 454 9.93 -10.10 -15.62
N SER A 455 9.81 -9.15 -16.54
CA SER A 455 9.10 -7.88 -16.32
C SER A 455 7.60 -8.09 -16.08
N GLN A 456 6.97 -8.98 -16.86
CA GLN A 456 5.57 -9.40 -16.63
C GLN A 456 5.38 -9.90 -15.20
N ARG A 457 6.25 -10.80 -14.73
CA ARG A 457 6.12 -11.36 -13.38
C ARG A 457 6.40 -10.34 -12.27
N SER A 458 7.33 -9.41 -12.49
CA SER A 458 7.70 -8.37 -11.51
C SER A 458 6.57 -7.35 -11.34
N ILE A 459 5.96 -6.91 -12.45
CA ILE A 459 4.89 -5.90 -12.40
C ILE A 459 3.53 -6.45 -11.95
N CYS A 460 3.26 -7.75 -12.15
CA CYS A 460 2.03 -8.38 -11.67
C CYS A 460 1.81 -8.11 -10.17
N GLY A 461 2.86 -8.20 -9.33
CA GLY A 461 2.71 -8.01 -7.89
C GLY A 461 2.16 -6.64 -7.50
N LEU A 462 2.50 -5.60 -8.26
CA LEU A 462 1.97 -4.25 -8.07
C LEU A 462 0.51 -4.16 -8.52
N LEU A 463 0.25 -4.57 -9.76
CA LEU A 463 -1.07 -4.44 -10.38
C LEU A 463 -2.14 -5.31 -9.70
N ASP A 464 -1.75 -6.50 -9.23
CA ASP A 464 -2.63 -7.42 -8.49
C ASP A 464 -3.02 -6.83 -7.13
N ALA A 465 -2.09 -6.15 -6.46
CA ALA A 465 -2.37 -5.46 -5.22
C ALA A 465 -3.27 -4.22 -5.44
N GLU A 466 -3.05 -3.46 -6.52
CA GLU A 466 -3.89 -2.31 -6.88
C GLU A 466 -5.33 -2.72 -7.19
N GLU A 467 -5.52 -3.79 -7.96
CA GLU A 467 -6.87 -4.30 -8.26
C GLU A 467 -7.58 -4.83 -7.01
N MET A 468 -6.84 -5.50 -6.11
CA MET A 468 -7.39 -5.92 -4.82
C MET A 468 -7.83 -4.71 -3.99
N GLN A 469 -6.97 -3.69 -3.84
CA GLN A 469 -7.29 -2.46 -3.12
C GLN A 469 -8.53 -1.76 -3.68
N ARG A 470 -8.66 -1.72 -5.01
CA ARG A 470 -9.82 -1.13 -5.68
C ARG A 470 -11.12 -1.85 -5.34
N ARG A 471 -11.10 -3.16 -5.11
CA ARG A 471 -12.30 -3.96 -4.78
C ARG A 471 -12.74 -3.80 -3.33
N ILE A 472 -11.78 -3.80 -2.41
CA ILE A 472 -12.02 -3.75 -0.96
C ILE A 472 -11.94 -2.33 -0.40
N MET A 473 -12.06 -1.33 -1.26
CA MET A 473 -11.83 0.08 -0.92
C MET A 473 -12.73 0.59 0.21
N HIS A 474 -14.00 0.20 0.20
CA HIS A 474 -15.00 0.57 1.20
C HIS A 474 -14.79 -0.17 2.54
N GLU A 475 -14.33 -1.42 2.49
CA GLU A 475 -14.16 -2.27 3.67
C GLU A 475 -12.67 -2.51 3.99
N LYS A 476 -11.81 -1.52 3.72
CA LYS A 476 -10.35 -1.69 3.81
C LYS A 476 -9.90 -2.16 5.19
N VAL A 477 -10.46 -1.58 6.26
CA VAL A 477 -10.11 -1.94 7.65
C VAL A 477 -10.52 -3.39 7.95
N VAL A 478 -11.76 -3.76 7.64
CA VAL A 478 -12.29 -5.12 7.81
C VAL A 478 -11.46 -6.14 7.05
N PHE A 479 -11.12 -5.85 5.79
CA PHE A 479 -10.22 -6.68 4.99
C PHE A 479 -8.85 -6.85 5.64
N CYS A 480 -8.19 -5.75 6.02
CA CYS A 480 -6.83 -5.80 6.54
C CYS A 480 -6.75 -6.58 7.86
N ASP A 481 -7.68 -6.34 8.78
CA ASP A 481 -7.74 -7.01 10.07
C ASP A 481 -8.07 -8.51 9.91
N THR A 482 -9.04 -8.84 9.05
CA THR A 482 -9.38 -10.23 8.74
C THR A 482 -8.20 -10.97 8.10
N VAL A 483 -7.48 -10.35 7.16
CA VAL A 483 -6.28 -10.96 6.55
C VAL A 483 -5.21 -11.22 7.60
N ARG A 484 -4.94 -10.28 8.50
CA ARG A 484 -3.99 -10.47 9.60
C ARG A 484 -4.40 -11.65 10.49
N ALA A 485 -5.67 -11.68 10.90
CA ALA A 485 -6.22 -12.75 11.73
C ALA A 485 -6.10 -14.13 11.05
N ILE A 486 -6.57 -14.26 9.81
CA ILE A 486 -6.52 -15.52 9.05
C ILE A 486 -5.08 -15.97 8.77
N LYS A 487 -4.16 -15.05 8.42
CA LYS A 487 -2.74 -15.41 8.26
C LYS A 487 -2.12 -15.87 9.57
N TYR A 488 -2.43 -15.23 10.69
CA TYR A 488 -1.95 -15.65 12.01
C TYR A 488 -2.46 -17.05 12.36
N TRP A 489 -3.76 -17.28 12.22
CA TRP A 489 -4.37 -18.61 12.39
C TRP A 489 -3.68 -19.65 11.52
N ALA A 490 -3.53 -19.40 10.22
CA ALA A 490 -2.92 -20.33 9.29
C ALA A 490 -1.45 -20.64 9.65
N LYS A 491 -0.70 -19.65 10.14
CA LYS A 491 0.68 -19.84 10.67
C LYS A 491 0.65 -20.75 11.91
N ARG A 492 -0.22 -20.47 12.89
CA ARG A 492 -0.34 -21.25 14.15
C ARG A 492 -0.80 -22.69 13.94
N ARG A 493 -1.62 -22.93 12.91
CA ARG A 493 -2.12 -24.24 12.53
C ARG A 493 -1.23 -24.99 11.53
N GLY A 494 -0.10 -24.39 11.13
CA GLY A 494 0.88 -25.05 10.26
C GLY A 494 0.41 -25.23 8.81
N ILE A 495 -0.42 -24.33 8.30
CA ILE A 495 -1.02 -24.40 6.95
C ILE A 495 -0.75 -23.14 6.10
N LEU A 496 0.31 -22.38 6.44
CA LEU A 496 0.74 -21.18 5.71
C LEU A 496 2.15 -21.38 5.13
N SER A 497 2.24 -21.89 3.89
CA SER A 497 3.48 -21.89 3.09
C SER A 497 3.25 -22.43 1.68
N ASN A 498 3.41 -21.57 0.66
CA ASN A 498 3.33 -22.01 -0.74
C ASN A 498 4.47 -22.97 -1.15
N GLY A 499 5.66 -22.82 -0.57
CA GLY A 499 6.81 -23.69 -0.85
C GLY A 499 6.67 -25.11 -0.27
N LEU A 500 5.79 -25.28 0.73
CA LEU A 500 5.52 -26.57 1.38
C LEU A 500 4.18 -27.18 0.94
N GLY A 501 3.60 -26.66 -0.14
CA GLY A 501 2.35 -27.17 -0.71
C GLY A 501 1.08 -26.71 -0.02
N PHE A 502 1.12 -25.67 0.82
CA PHE A 502 -0.08 -24.99 1.33
C PHE A 502 -0.35 -23.69 0.56
N LEU A 503 -1.35 -22.91 1.00
CA LEU A 503 -1.58 -21.58 0.47
C LEU A 503 -0.52 -20.59 0.99
N GLY A 504 -0.05 -19.70 0.11
CA GLY A 504 0.80 -18.58 0.46
C GLY A 504 0.01 -17.38 1.00
N GLY A 505 0.71 -16.37 1.52
CA GLY A 505 0.07 -15.17 2.10
C GLY A 505 -0.89 -14.47 1.13
N PHE A 506 -0.50 -14.29 -0.13
CA PHE A 506 -1.35 -13.69 -1.16
C PHE A 506 -2.61 -14.53 -1.45
N SER A 507 -2.50 -15.87 -1.47
CA SER A 507 -3.67 -16.74 -1.66
C SER A 507 -4.68 -16.59 -0.51
N TRP A 508 -4.21 -16.53 0.74
CA TRP A 508 -5.08 -16.26 1.89
C TRP A 508 -5.74 -14.87 1.79
N SER A 509 -4.99 -13.84 1.36
CA SER A 509 -5.55 -12.51 1.09
C SER A 509 -6.64 -12.53 0.03
N LEU A 510 -6.49 -13.31 -1.05
CA LEU A 510 -7.53 -13.48 -2.07
C LEU A 510 -8.79 -14.13 -1.51
N LEU A 511 -8.65 -15.15 -0.65
CA LEU A 511 -9.80 -15.80 -0.02
C LEU A 511 -10.59 -14.85 0.87
N VAL A 512 -9.89 -14.02 1.64
CA VAL A 512 -10.51 -12.99 2.49
C VAL A 512 -11.12 -11.88 1.64
N MET A 513 -10.42 -11.41 0.61
CA MET A 513 -10.95 -10.41 -0.32
C MET A 513 -12.27 -10.88 -0.95
N HIS A 514 -12.36 -12.15 -1.35
CA HIS A 514 -13.61 -12.72 -1.86
C HIS A 514 -14.75 -12.65 -0.83
N ILE A 515 -14.46 -12.87 0.45
CA ILE A 515 -15.49 -12.76 1.51
C ILE A 515 -15.93 -11.31 1.64
N VAL A 516 -14.98 -10.38 1.74
CA VAL A 516 -15.25 -8.96 1.95
C VAL A 516 -15.97 -8.32 0.75
N ASP A 517 -15.44 -8.53 -0.47
CA ASP A 517 -15.99 -7.98 -1.72
C ASP A 517 -17.41 -8.49 -2.00
N LYS A 518 -17.70 -9.76 -1.65
CA LYS A 518 -18.99 -10.39 -1.98
C LYS A 518 -20.05 -10.27 -0.90
N TYR A 519 -19.66 -10.37 0.36
CA TYR A 519 -20.59 -10.48 1.48
C TYR A 519 -20.68 -9.22 2.33
N LYS A 520 -19.75 -8.26 2.12
CA LYS A 520 -19.78 -6.94 2.75
C LYS A 520 -20.02 -7.02 4.28
N PRO A 521 -19.19 -7.80 5.01
CA PRO A 521 -19.35 -7.95 6.45
C PRO A 521 -19.14 -6.60 7.15
N SER A 522 -19.98 -6.29 8.13
CA SER A 522 -19.93 -5.03 8.88
C SER A 522 -18.77 -4.95 9.87
N THR A 523 -18.19 -6.10 10.28
CA THR A 523 -17.08 -6.17 11.24
C THR A 523 -16.01 -7.20 10.85
N SER A 524 -14.80 -7.05 11.39
CA SER A 524 -13.71 -8.02 11.19
C SER A 524 -14.04 -9.39 11.79
N GLU A 525 -14.74 -9.44 12.93
CA GLU A 525 -15.20 -10.67 13.57
C GLU A 525 -16.21 -11.42 12.68
N SER A 526 -17.21 -10.71 12.16
CA SER A 526 -18.20 -11.32 11.26
C SER A 526 -17.53 -11.80 9.97
N ALA A 527 -16.55 -11.06 9.44
CA ALA A 527 -15.76 -11.50 8.29
C ALA A 527 -14.98 -12.81 8.56
N VAL A 528 -14.38 -12.95 9.76
CA VAL A 528 -13.69 -14.18 10.19
C VAL A 528 -14.68 -15.35 10.33
N GLU A 529 -15.83 -15.15 10.97
CA GLU A 529 -16.85 -16.19 11.11
C GLU A 529 -17.38 -16.65 9.74
N MET A 530 -17.69 -15.70 8.85
CA MET A 530 -18.13 -15.96 7.49
C MET A 530 -17.06 -16.70 6.68
N PHE A 531 -15.78 -16.37 6.86
CA PHE A 531 -14.69 -17.08 6.20
C PHE A 531 -14.73 -18.58 6.51
N PHE A 532 -14.78 -18.95 7.80
CA PHE A 532 -14.80 -20.36 8.20
C PHE A 532 -16.08 -21.05 7.74
N SER A 533 -17.23 -20.44 7.99
CA SER A 533 -18.54 -20.99 7.61
C SER A 533 -18.66 -21.23 6.10
N ARG A 534 -18.11 -20.32 5.30
CA ARG A 534 -18.21 -20.41 3.84
C ARG A 534 -17.28 -21.44 3.25
N TYR A 535 -16.03 -21.49 3.71
CA TYR A 535 -15.01 -22.37 3.15
C TYR A 535 -15.06 -23.80 3.73
N ALA A 536 -15.73 -24.03 4.87
CA ALA A 536 -15.87 -25.37 5.47
C ALA A 536 -16.53 -26.40 4.54
N ASN A 537 -17.44 -25.95 3.67
CA ASN A 537 -18.17 -26.79 2.72
C ASN A 537 -17.91 -26.40 1.26
N HIS A 538 -16.86 -25.61 0.99
CA HIS A 538 -16.57 -25.17 -0.37
C HIS A 538 -16.02 -26.34 -1.21
N ASP A 539 -16.59 -26.53 -2.39
CA ASP A 539 -16.02 -27.43 -3.39
C ASP A 539 -14.85 -26.73 -4.09
N TRP A 540 -13.63 -27.08 -3.66
CA TRP A 540 -12.41 -26.50 -4.20
C TRP A 540 -12.16 -26.81 -5.68
N SER A 541 -12.89 -27.76 -6.29
CA SER A 541 -12.90 -27.98 -7.74
C SER A 541 -13.48 -26.78 -8.51
N VAL A 542 -14.33 -26.01 -7.84
CA VAL A 542 -14.94 -24.79 -8.36
C VAL A 542 -14.05 -23.60 -8.02
N SER A 543 -13.71 -22.82 -9.04
CA SER A 543 -13.01 -21.55 -8.85
C SER A 543 -13.82 -20.61 -7.97
N ILE A 544 -13.16 -20.01 -6.99
CA ILE A 544 -13.73 -19.04 -6.05
C ILE A 544 -14.21 -17.79 -6.81
N ASN A 545 -13.50 -17.46 -7.88
CA ASN A 545 -13.74 -16.34 -8.77
C ASN A 545 -14.35 -16.85 -10.09
N ARG A 546 -15.62 -16.51 -10.38
CA ARG A 546 -16.40 -16.98 -11.55
C ARG A 546 -16.19 -16.08 -12.78
N SER A 547 -14.99 -16.07 -13.39
CA SER A 547 -14.80 -15.28 -14.62
C SER A 547 -15.65 -15.85 -15.78
N LYS A 548 -16.27 -14.98 -16.58
CA LYS A 548 -17.03 -15.35 -17.81
C LYS A 548 -16.13 -15.86 -18.96
N GLN A 549 -14.80 -15.79 -18.86
CA GLN A 549 -13.88 -16.19 -19.93
C GLN A 549 -13.40 -17.64 -19.77
N LYS A 550 -13.43 -18.39 -20.89
CA LYS A 550 -13.03 -19.81 -20.96
C LYS A 550 -11.53 -19.98 -20.68
N PHE A 551 -11.21 -20.96 -19.83
CA PHE A 551 -9.85 -21.34 -19.42
C PHE A 551 -9.03 -21.97 -20.56
N ILE A 552 -7.78 -21.54 -20.76
CA ILE A 552 -6.76 -22.39 -21.37
C ILE A 552 -6.34 -23.41 -20.32
N ARG A 553 -6.67 -24.68 -20.55
CA ARG A 553 -6.36 -25.81 -19.66
C ARG A 553 -4.84 -25.96 -19.43
N THR A 554 -4.32 -25.44 -18.32
CA THR A 554 -3.07 -25.96 -17.76
C THR A 554 -3.36 -27.22 -16.96
N PRO A 555 -2.65 -28.34 -17.21
CA PRO A 555 -2.91 -29.60 -16.54
C PRO A 555 -2.35 -29.59 -15.11
N SER A 556 -3.04 -28.96 -14.15
CA SER A 556 -2.79 -29.27 -12.72
C SER A 556 -3.60 -30.51 -12.34
N ARG A 557 -2.95 -31.48 -11.70
CA ARG A 557 -3.54 -32.79 -11.36
C ARG A 557 -4.40 -32.79 -10.08
N VAL A 558 -4.37 -31.71 -9.29
CA VAL A 558 -5.25 -31.49 -8.13
C VAL A 558 -6.13 -30.27 -8.41
N SER A 559 -7.43 -30.40 -8.12
CA SER A 559 -8.47 -29.49 -8.61
C SER A 559 -8.59 -28.18 -7.85
N LEU A 560 -7.63 -27.74 -7.02
CA LEU A 560 -7.79 -26.49 -6.29
C LEU A 560 -7.58 -25.29 -7.21
N ARG A 561 -8.65 -24.52 -7.44
CA ARG A 561 -8.65 -23.33 -8.29
C ARG A 561 -8.79 -22.07 -7.43
N CYS A 562 -7.67 -21.54 -6.93
CA CYS A 562 -7.62 -20.16 -6.45
C CYS A 562 -7.30 -19.28 -7.67
N ASP A 563 -8.30 -19.11 -8.53
CA ASP A 563 -8.16 -18.38 -9.80
C ASP A 563 -8.05 -16.89 -9.52
N THR A 564 -6.99 -16.31 -10.03
CA THR A 564 -6.72 -14.91 -9.85
C THR A 564 -7.39 -14.02 -10.89
N ARG A 565 -8.05 -14.56 -11.92
CA ARG A 565 -8.59 -13.79 -13.06
C ARG A 565 -9.56 -12.67 -12.74
N GLU A 566 -10.23 -12.73 -11.59
CA GLU A 566 -11.09 -11.63 -11.16
C GLU A 566 -10.32 -10.53 -10.43
N VAL A 567 -9.12 -10.80 -9.89
CA VAL A 567 -8.39 -9.90 -8.98
C VAL A 567 -6.96 -9.59 -9.45
N THR A 568 -6.50 -10.21 -10.54
CA THR A 568 -5.12 -10.06 -11.02
C THR A 568 -5.08 -9.67 -12.48
N THR A 569 -3.95 -9.09 -12.84
CA THR A 569 -3.63 -8.66 -14.19
C THR A 569 -2.89 -9.75 -14.96
N PHE A 570 -2.98 -9.67 -16.28
CA PHE A 570 -2.27 -10.60 -17.14
C PHE A 570 -0.75 -10.62 -16.84
N PRO A 571 -0.10 -11.80 -16.84
CA PRO A 571 -0.66 -13.13 -17.05
C PRO A 571 -1.37 -13.69 -15.80
N TYR A 572 -2.60 -14.17 -15.98
CA TYR A 572 -3.39 -14.82 -14.93
C TYR A 572 -2.74 -16.11 -14.43
N LYS A 573 -2.83 -16.40 -13.12
CA LYS A 573 -2.13 -17.54 -12.49
C LYS A 573 -3.07 -18.27 -11.53
N ASN A 574 -2.79 -19.55 -11.27
CA ASN A 574 -3.36 -20.23 -10.10
C ASN A 574 -2.39 -20.05 -8.94
N THR A 575 -2.76 -19.26 -7.91
CA THR A 575 -1.88 -19.02 -6.75
C THR A 575 -1.78 -20.24 -5.84
N ALA A 576 -2.68 -21.21 -5.98
CA ALA A 576 -2.70 -22.46 -5.24
C ALA A 576 -2.08 -23.65 -6.02
N ARG A 577 -1.26 -23.37 -7.05
CA ARG A 577 -0.70 -24.43 -7.93
C ARG A 577 0.14 -25.50 -7.21
N ASN A 578 0.71 -25.15 -6.05
CA ASN A 578 1.55 -26.04 -5.26
C ASN A 578 0.74 -26.91 -4.28
N VAL A 579 -0.57 -26.67 -4.14
CA VAL A 579 -1.42 -27.43 -3.23
C VAL A 579 -1.53 -28.87 -3.68
N THR A 580 -1.20 -29.80 -2.79
CA THR A 580 -1.27 -31.25 -3.00
C THR A 580 -2.59 -31.81 -2.46
N GLN A 581 -2.84 -33.11 -2.65
CA GLN A 581 -4.05 -33.73 -2.15
C GLN A 581 -4.08 -33.73 -0.61
N SER A 582 -2.96 -34.08 0.03
CA SER A 582 -2.85 -34.18 1.48
C SER A 582 -2.93 -32.79 2.13
N THR A 583 -2.26 -31.79 1.56
CA THR A 583 -2.30 -30.43 2.13
C THR A 583 -3.66 -29.77 1.96
N LEU A 584 -4.39 -30.05 0.88
CA LEU A 584 -5.78 -29.64 0.75
C LEU A 584 -6.67 -30.28 1.83
N GLU A 585 -6.50 -31.58 2.08
CA GLU A 585 -7.27 -32.25 3.13
C GLU A 585 -7.01 -31.64 4.51
N LEU A 586 -5.74 -31.34 4.84
CA LEU A 586 -5.37 -30.65 6.08
C LEU A 586 -6.03 -29.27 6.19
N MET A 587 -5.99 -28.46 5.12
CA MET A 587 -6.65 -27.15 5.12
C MET A 587 -8.17 -27.29 5.32
N ASN A 588 -8.80 -28.28 4.69
CA ASN A 588 -10.24 -28.54 4.88
C ASN A 588 -10.58 -28.93 6.31
N VAL A 589 -9.76 -29.77 6.95
CA VAL A 589 -9.93 -30.16 8.35
C VAL A 589 -9.88 -28.92 9.25
N GLU A 590 -8.90 -28.05 9.04
CA GLU A 590 -8.71 -26.85 9.87
C GLU A 590 -9.79 -25.78 9.63
N VAL A 591 -10.24 -25.58 8.39
CA VAL A 591 -11.36 -24.67 8.09
C VAL A 591 -12.67 -25.20 8.70
N LYS A 592 -12.95 -26.50 8.57
CA LYS A 592 -14.13 -27.13 9.21
C LYS A 592 -14.07 -27.06 10.72
N ARG A 593 -12.89 -27.23 11.32
CA ARG A 593 -12.67 -27.04 12.75
C ARG A 593 -13.07 -25.62 13.18
N GLY A 594 -12.66 -24.60 12.43
CA GLY A 594 -13.07 -23.21 12.71
C GLY A 594 -14.58 -23.01 12.63
N ASP A 595 -15.25 -23.58 11.62
CA ASP A 595 -16.72 -23.52 11.48
C ASP A 595 -17.45 -24.20 12.65
N ILE A 596 -16.98 -25.37 13.09
CA ILE A 596 -17.54 -26.09 14.24
C ILE A 596 -17.39 -25.27 15.52
N ILE A 597 -16.22 -24.68 15.76
CA ILE A 597 -15.97 -23.87 16.98
C ILE A 597 -16.87 -22.63 16.99
N PHE A 598 -16.98 -21.91 15.86
CA PHE A 598 -17.84 -20.72 15.79
C PHE A 598 -19.34 -21.03 15.90
N LYS A 599 -19.79 -22.22 15.46
CA LYS A 599 -21.18 -22.69 15.60
C LYS A 599 -21.50 -23.34 16.95
N SER A 600 -20.49 -23.61 17.78
CA SER A 600 -20.73 -24.26 19.07
C SER A 600 -21.50 -23.35 20.02
N ASP A 601 -22.61 -23.86 20.56
CA ASP A 601 -23.56 -23.11 21.41
C ASP A 601 -23.07 -22.94 22.87
N HIS A 602 -21.77 -23.12 23.11
CA HIS A 602 -21.18 -23.23 24.45
C HIS A 602 -21.00 -21.89 25.19
N GLY A 603 -21.73 -20.84 24.80
CA GLY A 603 -21.85 -19.60 25.59
C GLY A 603 -20.59 -18.74 25.72
N GLY A 604 -19.61 -18.88 24.82
CA GLY A 604 -18.38 -18.07 24.80
C GLY A 604 -18.45 -16.85 23.88
N ASP A 605 -17.82 -15.75 24.29
CA ASP A 605 -17.58 -14.58 23.44
C ASP A 605 -16.70 -14.93 22.21
N PHE A 606 -16.59 -14.00 21.27
CA PHE A 606 -15.79 -14.19 20.05
C PHE A 606 -14.32 -14.51 20.40
N MET A 607 -13.74 -13.81 21.38
CA MET A 607 -12.33 -13.94 21.73
C MET A 607 -11.97 -15.29 22.36
N SER A 608 -12.89 -15.90 23.12
CA SER A 608 -12.74 -17.27 23.64
C SER A 608 -12.66 -18.27 22.50
N ARG A 609 -13.59 -18.17 21.53
CA ARG A 609 -13.60 -19.02 20.32
C ARG A 609 -12.36 -18.78 19.46
N TRP A 610 -11.93 -17.52 19.32
CA TRP A 610 -10.73 -17.15 18.60
C TRP A 610 -9.47 -17.78 19.21
N LYS A 611 -9.30 -17.70 20.55
CA LYS A 611 -8.19 -18.33 21.27
C LYS A 611 -8.13 -19.84 21.07
N GLU A 612 -9.28 -20.50 21.02
CA GLU A 612 -9.34 -21.93 20.70
C GLU A 612 -8.92 -22.20 19.25
N ILE A 613 -9.42 -21.43 18.29
CA ILE A 613 -9.12 -21.59 16.87
C ILE A 613 -7.61 -21.44 16.57
N ILE A 614 -6.94 -20.48 17.19
CA ILE A 614 -5.49 -20.20 17.00
C ILE A 614 -4.55 -21.04 17.87
N SER A 615 -5.09 -22.00 18.65
CA SER A 615 -4.26 -22.94 19.41
C SER A 615 -3.20 -23.59 18.49
N PRO A 616 -1.95 -23.78 18.95
CA PRO A 616 -0.92 -24.40 18.12
C PRO A 616 -1.28 -25.83 17.70
N ILE A 617 -0.82 -26.26 16.53
CA ILE A 617 -1.00 -27.64 16.08
C ILE A 617 -0.08 -28.62 16.84
N GLU A 618 -0.63 -29.74 17.31
CA GLU A 618 0.13 -30.81 17.97
C GLU A 618 0.80 -31.77 16.95
N PHE A 619 1.67 -31.24 16.11
CA PHE A 619 2.25 -31.98 14.98
C PHE A 619 2.99 -33.27 15.39
N TYR A 620 3.81 -33.22 16.44
CA TYR A 620 4.70 -34.32 16.87
C TYR A 620 4.02 -35.50 17.57
N SER A 621 2.77 -35.35 17.99
CA SER A 621 1.95 -36.44 18.54
C SER A 621 0.96 -37.01 17.53
N THR A 622 0.78 -36.36 16.38
CA THR A 622 -0.26 -36.71 15.40
C THR A 622 0.07 -37.98 14.60
N TYR A 623 1.34 -38.21 14.27
CA TYR A 623 1.75 -39.28 13.37
C TYR A 623 2.61 -40.34 14.06
N LYS A 624 2.53 -41.59 13.58
CA LYS A 624 3.40 -42.68 14.03
C LYS A 624 4.79 -42.62 13.41
N ASN A 625 4.90 -42.04 12.22
CA ASN A 625 6.13 -41.97 11.45
C ASN A 625 6.32 -40.53 10.92
N TYR A 626 7.58 -40.10 10.89
CA TYR A 626 8.01 -38.81 10.37
C TYR A 626 9.19 -39.01 9.44
N LEU A 627 9.37 -38.10 8.49
CA LEU A 627 10.60 -37.91 7.74
C LEU A 627 11.23 -36.60 8.19
N ARG A 628 12.55 -36.62 8.39
CA ARG A 628 13.37 -35.43 8.65
C ARG A 628 14.27 -35.23 7.43
N VAL A 629 14.13 -34.08 6.78
CA VAL A 629 14.96 -33.65 5.65
C VAL A 629 15.93 -32.60 6.17
N ASP A 630 17.20 -32.96 6.27
CA ASP A 630 18.28 -32.08 6.72
C ASP A 630 19.10 -31.62 5.52
N VAL A 631 19.35 -30.32 5.42
CA VAL A 631 20.39 -29.76 4.55
C VAL A 631 21.41 -29.02 5.39
N SER A 632 22.67 -29.11 5.01
CA SER A 632 23.75 -28.36 5.65
C SER A 632 24.72 -27.83 4.62
N CYS A 633 25.34 -26.70 4.94
CA CYS A 633 26.42 -26.12 4.16
C CYS A 633 27.45 -25.49 5.12
N PRO A 634 28.76 -25.57 4.84
CA PRO A 634 29.78 -24.91 5.67
C PRO A 634 29.65 -23.39 5.73
N THR A 635 29.08 -22.78 4.68
CA THR A 635 28.92 -21.32 4.56
C THR A 635 27.48 -20.89 4.80
N GLU A 636 27.27 -19.76 5.48
CA GLU A 636 25.95 -19.17 5.72
C GLU A 636 25.18 -18.89 4.42
N GLU A 637 25.84 -18.32 3.41
CA GLU A 637 25.25 -18.07 2.09
C GLU A 637 24.78 -19.37 1.42
N GLY A 638 25.62 -20.40 1.44
CA GLY A 638 25.25 -21.72 0.91
C GLY A 638 24.10 -22.38 1.69
N THR A 639 23.96 -22.14 3.00
CA THR A 639 22.81 -22.61 3.78
C THR A 639 21.51 -21.95 3.31
N VAL A 640 21.53 -20.64 3.03
CA VAL A 640 20.38 -19.93 2.44
C VAL A 640 20.02 -20.50 1.07
N GLN A 641 21.01 -20.81 0.23
CA GLN A 641 20.79 -21.44 -1.07
C GLN A 641 20.18 -22.85 -0.94
N CYS A 642 20.69 -23.66 -0.01
CA CYS A 642 20.14 -25.00 0.27
C CYS A 642 18.70 -24.96 0.80
N LYS A 643 18.35 -23.97 1.63
CA LYS A 643 16.96 -23.71 2.05
C LYS A 643 16.07 -23.38 0.84
N GLY A 644 16.59 -22.60 -0.12
CA GLY A 644 15.93 -22.34 -1.41
C GLY A 644 15.70 -23.61 -2.23
N PHE A 645 16.65 -24.54 -2.23
CA PHE A 645 16.49 -25.85 -2.86
C PHE A 645 15.34 -26.65 -2.23
N ILE A 646 15.28 -26.76 -0.90
CA ILE A 646 14.16 -27.46 -0.22
C ILE A 646 12.83 -26.84 -0.61
N ASN A 647 12.70 -25.51 -0.52
CA ASN A 647 11.45 -24.80 -0.82
C ASN A 647 10.97 -24.96 -2.28
N SER A 648 11.88 -25.27 -3.21
CA SER A 648 11.54 -25.50 -4.63
C SER A 648 11.27 -26.96 -4.97
N HIS A 649 11.84 -27.92 -4.23
CA HIS A 649 11.75 -29.35 -4.54
C HIS A 649 10.80 -30.13 -3.59
N LEU A 650 10.48 -29.60 -2.41
CA LEU A 650 9.68 -30.33 -1.43
C LEU A 650 8.29 -30.68 -1.98
N VAL A 651 7.63 -29.79 -2.71
CA VAL A 651 6.32 -30.10 -3.33
C VAL A 651 6.41 -31.30 -4.26
N SER A 652 7.46 -31.39 -5.09
CA SER A 652 7.66 -32.57 -5.95
C SER A 652 7.87 -33.83 -5.11
N PHE A 653 8.64 -33.74 -4.03
CA PHE A 653 8.87 -34.85 -3.10
C PHE A 653 7.57 -35.31 -2.42
N LEU A 654 6.71 -34.39 -1.98
CA LEU A 654 5.39 -34.69 -1.43
C LEU A 654 4.50 -35.40 -2.46
N LEU A 655 4.51 -34.94 -3.72
CA LEU A 655 3.75 -35.58 -4.80
C LEU A 655 4.25 -37.00 -5.12
N ASP A 656 5.55 -37.24 -5.06
CA ASP A 656 6.11 -38.59 -5.22
C ASP A 656 5.64 -39.52 -4.07
N MET A 657 5.49 -39.00 -2.86
CA MET A 657 4.94 -39.74 -1.70
C MET A 657 3.43 -39.99 -1.84
N GLU A 658 2.65 -39.01 -2.31
CA GLU A 658 1.23 -39.20 -2.59
C GLU A 658 1.00 -40.24 -3.70
N ALA A 659 1.88 -40.31 -4.70
CA ALA A 659 1.81 -41.28 -5.78
C ALA A 659 1.95 -42.75 -5.29
N ILE A 660 2.62 -42.96 -4.16
CA ILE A 660 2.73 -44.26 -3.48
C ILE A 660 1.62 -44.49 -2.43
N ARG A 661 0.60 -43.62 -2.40
CA ARG A 661 -0.58 -43.66 -1.52
C ARG A 661 -0.27 -43.40 -0.03
N LEU A 662 0.71 -42.55 0.23
CA LEU A 662 0.92 -41.98 1.57
C LEU A 662 0.16 -40.67 1.71
N PHE A 663 -0.42 -40.47 2.89
CA PHE A 663 -0.83 -39.15 3.34
C PHE A 663 0.39 -38.45 3.93
N VAL A 664 0.65 -37.21 3.48
CA VAL A 664 1.83 -36.44 3.89
C VAL A 664 1.44 -35.09 4.48
N HIS A 665 2.05 -34.76 5.63
CA HIS A 665 1.88 -33.48 6.31
C HIS A 665 3.24 -32.82 6.49
N PRO A 666 3.66 -31.91 5.59
CA PRO A 666 4.87 -31.13 5.79
C PRO A 666 4.66 -30.10 6.91
N PHE A 667 5.54 -30.07 7.90
CA PHE A 667 5.49 -29.06 8.94
C PHE A 667 6.04 -27.75 8.42
N THR A 668 5.36 -26.63 8.71
CA THR A 668 5.72 -25.33 8.12
C THR A 668 6.94 -24.67 8.74
N THR A 669 7.38 -25.13 9.90
CA THR A 669 8.54 -24.59 10.60
C THR A 669 9.81 -25.30 10.13
N ILE A 670 10.81 -24.50 9.76
CA ILE A 670 12.16 -24.95 9.41
C ILE A 670 13.04 -24.76 10.64
N TYR A 671 13.78 -25.81 11.03
CA TYR A 671 14.61 -25.82 12.21
C TYR A 671 16.07 -25.55 11.87
N SER A 672 16.70 -24.63 12.58
CA SER A 672 18.12 -24.32 12.44
C SER A 672 18.92 -24.83 13.64
N GLN A 673 20.00 -25.58 13.39
CA GLN A 673 20.93 -26.05 14.43
C GLN A 673 22.38 -25.88 13.99
N LEU A 674 23.25 -25.37 14.87
CA LEU A 674 24.70 -25.38 14.65
C LEU A 674 25.20 -26.83 14.68
N ALA A 675 25.91 -27.26 13.64
CA ALA A 675 26.52 -28.58 13.65
C ALA A 675 27.62 -28.65 14.72
N GLY A 676 27.68 -29.75 15.46
CA GLY A 676 28.52 -29.89 16.66
C GLY A 676 30.02 -30.07 16.42
N GLY A 677 30.51 -29.91 15.18
CA GLY A 677 31.92 -30.07 14.81
C GLY A 677 32.56 -28.77 14.34
N GLU A 678 33.85 -28.56 14.66
CA GLU A 678 34.62 -27.42 14.12
C GLU A 678 34.61 -27.45 12.58
N GLY A 679 34.04 -26.41 11.96
CA GLY A 679 33.94 -26.27 10.50
C GLY A 679 32.68 -26.87 9.86
N GLU A 680 31.77 -27.47 10.63
CA GLU A 680 30.45 -27.84 10.14
C GLU A 680 29.49 -26.64 10.33
N GLY A 681 28.94 -26.12 9.22
CA GLY A 681 28.05 -24.96 9.26
C GLY A 681 26.66 -25.27 9.83
N GLU A 682 25.70 -24.40 9.55
CA GLU A 682 24.33 -24.53 10.06
C GLU A 682 23.54 -25.64 9.32
N ILE A 683 22.79 -26.45 10.09
CA ILE A 683 21.87 -27.48 9.60
C ILE A 683 20.45 -26.93 9.62
N GLN A 684 19.77 -27.00 8.47
CA GLN A 684 18.37 -26.65 8.29
C GLN A 684 17.55 -27.93 8.14
N SER A 685 16.52 -28.12 8.98
CA SER A 685 15.73 -29.35 9.04
C SER A 685 14.25 -29.08 8.76
N VAL A 686 13.63 -29.92 7.93
CA VAL A 686 12.18 -29.92 7.66
C VAL A 686 11.58 -31.27 8.01
N PHE A 687 10.43 -31.26 8.69
CA PHE A 687 9.73 -32.47 9.10
C PHE A 687 8.49 -32.73 8.24
N VAL A 688 8.25 -33.99 7.91
CA VAL A 688 7.06 -34.44 7.19
C VAL A 688 6.43 -35.61 7.94
N GLY A 689 5.22 -35.43 8.47
CA GLY A 689 4.43 -36.50 9.05
C GLY A 689 3.89 -37.39 7.95
N ILE A 690 3.98 -38.72 8.12
CA ILE A 690 3.49 -39.68 7.14
C ILE A 690 2.53 -40.68 7.78
N SER A 691 1.41 -40.94 7.10
CA SER A 691 0.43 -41.96 7.46
C SER A 691 0.09 -42.80 6.23
N ALA A 692 0.04 -44.13 6.39
CA ALA A 692 -0.22 -45.05 5.29
C ALA A 692 -1.73 -45.30 5.15
N ALA A 693 -2.26 -45.18 3.94
CA ALA A 693 -3.60 -45.66 3.60
C ALA A 693 -3.59 -47.11 3.07
N GLN A 694 -2.57 -47.48 2.28
CA GLN A 694 -2.21 -48.83 1.77
C GLN A 694 -1.07 -48.64 0.75
N CYS A 695 0.18 -49.00 1.06
CA CYS A 695 1.30 -48.84 0.12
C CYS A 695 1.12 -49.73 -1.12
N LYS A 696 1.36 -49.18 -2.32
CA LYS A 696 1.43 -49.99 -3.56
C LYS A 696 2.61 -50.98 -3.49
N GLU A 697 2.39 -52.22 -3.93
CA GLU A 697 3.48 -53.20 -4.09
C GLU A 697 4.59 -52.65 -5.01
N GLY A 698 5.84 -52.73 -4.53
CA GLY A 698 7.04 -52.34 -5.28
C GLY A 698 7.40 -50.85 -5.29
N ALA A 699 6.59 -49.96 -4.71
CA ALA A 699 6.91 -48.54 -4.55
C ALA A 699 7.19 -48.22 -3.08
N THR A 700 8.33 -47.59 -2.79
CA THR A 700 8.80 -47.40 -1.42
C THR A 700 9.25 -45.96 -1.18
N VAL A 701 9.21 -45.53 0.09
CA VAL A 701 9.66 -44.20 0.53
C VAL A 701 11.11 -43.95 0.11
N GLU A 702 11.95 -44.99 0.12
CA GLU A 702 13.36 -44.94 -0.25
C GLU A 702 13.55 -44.49 -1.70
N LYS A 703 12.66 -44.86 -2.63
CA LYS A 703 12.78 -44.42 -4.04
C LYS A 703 12.57 -42.91 -4.18
N ALA A 704 11.58 -42.35 -3.48
CA ALA A 704 11.34 -40.92 -3.48
C ALA A 704 12.49 -40.15 -2.79
N VAL A 705 13.04 -40.71 -1.71
CA VAL A 705 14.23 -40.17 -1.03
C VAL A 705 15.44 -40.17 -1.96
N MET A 706 15.73 -41.29 -2.62
CA MET A 706 16.85 -41.40 -3.56
C MET A 706 16.72 -40.42 -4.72
N LYS A 707 15.50 -40.20 -5.23
CA LYS A 707 15.26 -39.20 -6.26
C LYS A 707 15.58 -37.79 -5.76
N MET A 708 15.07 -37.38 -4.60
CA MET A 708 15.36 -36.05 -4.03
C MET A 708 16.86 -35.84 -3.79
N GLN A 709 17.56 -36.87 -3.30
CA GLN A 709 19.01 -36.83 -3.11
C GLN A 709 19.75 -36.74 -4.45
N SER A 710 19.32 -37.49 -5.47
CA SER A 710 19.89 -37.41 -6.81
C SER A 710 19.67 -36.05 -7.45
N ASP A 711 18.49 -35.44 -7.28
CA ASP A 711 18.18 -34.10 -7.78
C ASP A 711 19.08 -33.05 -7.10
N PHE A 712 19.37 -33.21 -5.80
CA PHE A 712 20.29 -32.34 -5.06
C PHE A 712 21.75 -32.50 -5.54
N GLU A 713 22.22 -33.73 -5.75
CA GLU A 713 23.58 -33.97 -6.27
C GLU A 713 23.75 -33.48 -7.72
N ALA A 714 22.68 -33.52 -8.52
CA ALA A 714 22.68 -33.03 -9.91
C ALA A 714 22.44 -31.52 -10.04
N TRP A 715 22.21 -30.80 -8.95
CA TRP A 715 21.93 -29.36 -8.96
C TRP A 715 23.17 -28.57 -9.43
N PRO A 716 23.11 -27.88 -10.59
CA PRO A 716 24.29 -27.22 -11.16
C PRO A 716 24.91 -26.12 -10.29
N ASP A 717 24.07 -25.39 -9.55
CA ASP A 717 24.49 -24.29 -8.67
C ASP A 717 24.63 -24.75 -7.21
N ARG A 718 24.84 -26.05 -6.97
CA ARG A 718 24.95 -26.59 -5.61
C ARG A 718 26.15 -25.97 -4.88
N PRO A 719 25.97 -25.41 -3.66
CA PRO A 719 27.09 -24.90 -2.86
C PRO A 719 28.10 -26.00 -2.54
N ASP A 720 29.39 -25.66 -2.62
CA ASP A 720 30.48 -26.58 -2.29
C ASP A 720 30.37 -27.06 -0.83
N GLY A 721 30.57 -28.37 -0.65
CA GLY A 721 30.49 -29.02 0.67
C GLY A 721 29.09 -29.16 1.24
N SER A 722 28.04 -28.75 0.50
CA SER A 722 26.66 -28.93 0.96
C SER A 722 26.21 -30.40 0.91
N LYS A 723 25.33 -30.78 1.85
CA LYS A 723 24.82 -32.14 2.00
C LYS A 723 23.32 -32.13 2.23
N ILE A 724 22.63 -33.14 1.70
CA ILE A 724 21.22 -33.42 2.02
C ILE A 724 21.10 -34.83 2.60
N THR A 725 20.36 -34.96 3.71
CA THR A 725 20.04 -36.27 4.29
C THR A 725 18.56 -36.36 4.60
N VAL A 726 17.93 -37.48 4.27
CA VAL A 726 16.54 -37.75 4.64
C VAL A 726 16.50 -38.97 5.53
N ARG A 727 15.95 -38.81 6.74
CA ARG A 727 15.88 -39.87 7.76
C ARG A 727 14.45 -40.16 8.12
N GLN A 728 14.10 -41.43 8.24
CA GLN A 728 12.81 -41.85 8.78
C GLN A 728 12.89 -41.97 10.30
N LEU A 729 11.96 -41.33 10.98
CA LEU A 729 11.83 -41.32 12.43
C LEU A 729 10.52 -42.00 12.84
N ARG A 730 10.57 -42.81 13.89
CA ARG A 730 9.37 -43.35 14.53
C ARG A 730 9.01 -42.50 15.74
N SER A 731 7.71 -42.27 15.89
CA SER A 731 7.13 -41.61 17.05
C SER A 731 7.33 -42.49 18.28
N ASN A 732 8.31 -42.14 19.11
CA ASN A 732 8.55 -42.72 20.42
C ASN A 732 8.81 -41.58 21.42
N ALA A 733 8.63 -41.84 22.71
CA ALA A 733 8.67 -40.80 23.75
C ALA A 733 9.97 -39.96 23.70
N LYS A 734 11.11 -40.59 23.38
CA LYS A 734 12.42 -39.93 23.28
C LYS A 734 12.53 -39.02 22.05
N THR A 735 12.06 -39.48 20.89
CA THR A 735 12.01 -38.67 19.67
C THR A 735 11.06 -37.49 19.84
N ILE A 736 9.88 -37.71 20.42
CA ILE A 736 8.88 -36.65 20.66
C ILE A 736 9.41 -35.64 21.67
N SER A 737 10.05 -36.07 22.77
CA SER A 737 10.61 -35.15 23.76
C SER A 737 11.74 -34.31 23.17
N GLN A 738 12.60 -34.91 22.35
CA GLN A 738 13.66 -34.19 21.65
C GLN A 738 13.08 -33.15 20.69
N LEU A 739 12.10 -33.53 19.86
CA LEU A 739 11.47 -32.62 18.90
C LEU A 739 10.67 -31.50 19.57
N ARG A 740 10.04 -31.78 20.72
CA ARG A 740 9.38 -30.76 21.54
C ARG A 740 10.40 -29.82 22.18
N GLN A 741 11.54 -30.32 22.63
CA GLN A 741 12.62 -29.47 23.15
C GLN A 741 13.18 -28.58 22.03
N GLU A 742 13.46 -29.13 20.85
CA GLU A 742 13.90 -28.37 19.68
C GLU A 742 12.85 -27.31 19.26
N GLN A 743 11.56 -27.58 19.44
CA GLN A 743 10.48 -26.60 19.24
C GLN A 743 10.43 -25.52 20.33
N GLN A 744 10.66 -25.88 21.59
CA GLN A 744 10.67 -24.93 22.71
C GLN A 744 11.87 -23.99 22.65
N ASP A 745 13.06 -24.52 22.32
CA ASP A 745 14.28 -23.72 22.15
C ASP A 745 14.15 -22.66 21.03
N MET A 746 13.19 -22.84 20.11
CA MET A 746 12.82 -21.87 19.08
C MET A 746 11.78 -20.85 19.56
N ILE A 747 10.90 -21.20 20.49
CA ILE A 747 9.96 -20.22 21.10
C ILE A 747 10.72 -19.26 22.00
N ASP A 748 11.79 -19.74 22.64
CA ASP A 748 12.58 -18.97 23.61
C ASP A 748 13.67 -18.09 22.94
N LYS A 749 13.97 -18.30 21.66
CA LYS A 749 14.91 -17.49 20.84
C LYS A 749 14.16 -16.52 19.95
#